data_AF-A0A955S2P9-F1
#
_entry.id   AF-A0A955S2P9-F1
#
_cell.length_a   1.000
_cell.length_b   1.000
_cell.length_c   1.000
_cell.angle_alpha   90.00
_cell.angle_beta   90.00
_cell.angle_gamma   90.00
#
_symmetry.space_group_name_H-M   'P 1'
#
loop_
_entity.id
_entity.type
_entity.pdbx_description
1 polymer ?
#
loop_
_entity_poly.entity_id
_entity_poly.type
_entity_poly.pdbx_seq_one_letter_code
_entity_poly.pdbx_strand_id
1 'polypeptide(L)'
;MNILMVTNTYTPIVGGVERSIMSFCEEFRKAGHNILIIAPKFDDMPDDEEDVIRVTALRRFNGSDFSVSIPVTIEVDKAVEEFHPDIVHSHHPFLLGDTALRIANKRQIPLVFTHHTKYEDYTHYVPVNSSVMKKFVIELSTGYADLADHIIAPSQSIKDLITQRGVKKPVSVIPTGIDTARFAKGDRSGFRAKYNLAADDWVVGHVGRLAEEKNLHFLIRPVMEFLKQEPAARFLVVGKGPLVKEIKESFSQAGVGGQLCMPGVLEGQALIDAYHAMDLFVFASKTETQGMVVTEAMAAALPVIAIDATGVREVVKDKFNGRLLPEEDAVTFREALTWAREQSSGQWDDLKKNARETAAEFAMEVTAGKALAVYEKLIQQKYVQTDIEDSPWAKTRTRLKTEWDLLTNVADAVGSVFDNDAVSQTYNRNLFTRWRRRLNSREWTARLLGLSQSANTESKPGLVMIQIDGLAHKHLVEAVRLGKMPFLRHLMRREGYHLEEFYAGQPSSTPAVQGELFYGVKGAVPSFSYRDRMTGTVFKMIEEKSAIEVERRLLTQNPGLLSGGSSYSNIYSGGAMETHFCSVDLGWDRLWRKVKPGKMFLLMIIHIYSIVWETGKMAWEALISIAGFVIGLSAGKNAAKEINFIATRMFICVLLRDLITFGSRIDIIRGLPVIHLNFLGYDEHAHRRGPASAFARWTLPGIDRCIAKIHKETQRSTRRAYDVWIYSDHGQEECRSYAEVHGRTVHAAVREIFSEFELEEEYLKFYDREGIQWKRLRYLDSGLLAGLVKPWLHNRERAKENQAVVTAMGPIGHVYLPRELDAEEQRQYARRLVSEGLIPTVFFRNRNGVIKACNARGEFVLPQEAADIFGEGHPHLQEVTEDMLRICRSPDSGAYTISGWDPTGVPWTFPVEGGAHGGPGWTETQGFALLPADIGRDHHYERSIRPLDLRRMAMSFLGRSASFVSSAAEVSEDVQGEIKPVRIITYNVHGCKGLDGKISAERIARVLARHNPDIIALQELDLHRPRSGTVDQTHLIAQYLQMYHQFHPAMRVKEEKYGNAVLSRFPMRVVKAETLPGQDGKAGREPRGALWVEVRAHGVNIQLINTHLGLNAGERMKQISCLLGEDYIQTARTMGPVILLGDFNAIASSRVCRKVREGMRDVQIDHVDHQPRGTWFGPLPMRRIDHIFVTDDFELVHVDVPRSWLDRMASDHLPLIADLSVGKISTPNSKG
;
A
#
# COMPACT_ATOMS: atom_id res chain seq x y z
N MET A 1 -30.80 -4.96 -43.14
CA MET A 1 -29.98 -5.38 -41.99
C MET A 1 -30.29 -4.49 -40.81
N ASN A 2 -30.14 -5.02 -39.61
CA ASN A 2 -30.17 -4.29 -38.35
C ASN A 2 -28.71 -4.02 -37.93
N ILE A 3 -28.27 -2.77 -38.01
CA ILE A 3 -26.87 -2.38 -37.79
C ILE A 3 -26.76 -1.66 -36.45
N LEU A 4 -25.96 -2.22 -35.53
CA LEU A 4 -25.71 -1.62 -34.22
C LEU A 4 -24.42 -0.80 -34.25
N MET A 5 -24.53 0.52 -34.09
CA MET A 5 -23.40 1.44 -33.97
C MET A 5 -23.04 1.67 -32.51
N VAL A 6 -21.76 1.60 -32.16
CA VAL A 6 -21.28 1.84 -30.79
C VAL A 6 -20.16 2.87 -30.78
N THR A 7 -20.36 3.98 -30.07
CA THR A 7 -19.43 5.12 -30.07
C THR A 7 -19.26 5.77 -28.70
N ASN A 8 -18.05 6.26 -28.43
CA ASN A 8 -17.74 7.06 -27.23
C ASN A 8 -18.08 8.55 -27.42
N THR A 9 -18.29 9.01 -28.66
CA THR A 9 -18.57 10.40 -29.00
C THR A 9 -19.75 10.45 -29.95
N TYR A 10 -20.78 11.22 -29.57
CA TYR A 10 -22.00 11.43 -30.33
C TYR A 10 -22.62 12.77 -29.93
N THR A 11 -23.70 13.18 -30.57
CA THR A 11 -24.46 14.41 -30.26
C THR A 11 -24.64 14.58 -28.74
N PRO A 12 -24.48 15.79 -28.17
CA PRO A 12 -24.23 17.08 -28.81
C PRO A 12 -22.74 17.38 -29.11
N ILE A 13 -21.83 16.40 -28.99
CA ILE A 13 -20.41 16.63 -29.30
C ILE A 13 -20.23 16.83 -30.80
N VAL A 14 -19.78 18.02 -31.20
CA VAL A 14 -19.46 18.34 -32.60
C VAL A 14 -18.05 17.89 -32.94
N GLY A 15 -17.90 16.89 -33.82
CA GLY A 15 -16.59 16.38 -34.22
C GLY A 15 -16.61 15.49 -35.46
N GLY A 16 -15.44 15.16 -36.01
CA GLY A 16 -15.36 14.37 -37.25
C GLY A 16 -15.92 12.93 -37.12
N VAL A 17 -15.77 12.31 -35.94
CA VAL A 17 -16.28 10.95 -35.68
C VAL A 17 -17.81 10.93 -35.61
N GLU A 18 -18.40 11.92 -34.93
CA GLU A 18 -19.85 12.04 -34.81
C GLU A 18 -20.50 12.31 -36.18
N ARG A 19 -19.98 13.27 -36.95
CA ARG A 19 -20.43 13.50 -38.34
C ARG A 19 -20.31 12.26 -39.22
N SER A 20 -19.20 11.53 -39.10
CA SER A 20 -19.01 10.27 -39.85
C SER A 20 -20.12 9.26 -39.55
N ILE A 21 -20.40 9.02 -38.26
CA ILE A 21 -21.46 8.11 -37.84
C ILE A 21 -22.81 8.58 -38.39
N MET A 22 -23.15 9.86 -38.23
CA MET A 22 -24.42 10.41 -38.71
C MET A 22 -24.59 10.24 -40.22
N SER A 23 -23.59 10.62 -41.03
CA SER A 23 -23.66 10.52 -42.49
C SER A 23 -23.79 9.06 -42.96
N PHE A 24 -23.09 8.11 -42.34
CA PHE A 24 -23.29 6.69 -42.61
C PHE A 24 -24.70 6.22 -42.20
N CYS A 25 -25.18 6.60 -41.02
CA CYS A 25 -26.51 6.19 -40.54
C CYS A 25 -27.63 6.72 -41.43
N GLU A 26 -27.56 7.99 -41.86
CA GLU A 26 -28.52 8.58 -42.80
C GLU A 26 -28.55 7.81 -44.13
N GLU A 27 -27.39 7.52 -44.70
CA GLU A 27 -27.30 6.82 -45.99
C GLU A 27 -27.73 5.35 -45.89
N PHE A 28 -27.39 4.67 -44.79
CA PHE A 28 -27.86 3.30 -44.54
C PHE A 28 -29.39 3.24 -44.35
N ARG A 29 -29.99 4.25 -43.70
CA ARG A 29 -31.44 4.35 -43.59
C ARG A 29 -32.10 4.57 -44.95
N LYS A 30 -31.55 5.44 -45.80
CA LYS A 30 -32.03 5.62 -47.19
C LYS A 30 -31.95 4.32 -47.99
N ALA A 31 -30.92 3.50 -47.76
CA ALA A 31 -30.78 2.18 -48.37
C ALA A 31 -31.72 1.10 -47.76
N GLY A 32 -32.58 1.45 -46.79
CA GLY A 32 -33.57 0.56 -46.20
C GLY A 32 -33.05 -0.31 -45.05
N HIS A 33 -31.99 0.13 -44.35
CA HIS A 33 -31.47 -0.56 -43.17
C HIS A 33 -31.93 0.10 -41.86
N ASN A 34 -32.13 -0.72 -40.83
CA ASN A 34 -32.46 -0.25 -39.49
C ASN A 34 -31.17 -0.02 -38.72
N ILE A 35 -31.09 1.08 -37.99
CA ILE A 35 -29.89 1.48 -37.24
C ILE A 35 -30.27 1.62 -35.77
N LEU A 36 -29.39 1.19 -34.87
CA LEU A 36 -29.46 1.49 -33.45
C LEU A 36 -28.10 2.03 -33.00
N ILE A 37 -28.07 3.11 -32.22
CA ILE A 37 -26.83 3.75 -31.78
C ILE A 37 -26.72 3.66 -30.25
N ILE A 38 -25.60 3.14 -29.75
CA ILE A 38 -25.26 3.19 -28.32
C ILE A 38 -24.20 4.29 -28.12
N ALA A 39 -24.58 5.31 -27.35
CA ALA A 39 -23.75 6.48 -27.08
C ALA A 39 -23.84 6.94 -25.61
N PRO A 40 -22.85 7.67 -25.08
CA PRO A 40 -22.91 8.16 -23.70
C PRO A 40 -23.93 9.29 -23.48
N LYS A 41 -24.37 9.44 -22.22
CA LYS A 41 -25.32 10.46 -21.77
C LYS A 41 -24.64 11.81 -21.49
N PHE A 42 -25.07 12.88 -22.17
CA PHE A 42 -24.58 14.27 -21.99
C PHE A 42 -25.60 15.17 -21.30
N ASP A 43 -25.20 16.37 -20.86
CA ASP A 43 -26.09 17.34 -20.19
C ASP A 43 -27.06 18.00 -21.18
N ASP A 44 -26.56 18.39 -22.36
CA ASP A 44 -27.31 19.15 -23.38
C ASP A 44 -27.75 18.22 -24.54
N MET A 45 -28.40 17.10 -24.22
CA MET A 45 -28.87 16.17 -25.26
C MET A 45 -30.12 16.70 -25.96
N PRO A 46 -30.32 16.42 -27.26
CA PRO A 46 -31.61 16.67 -27.91
C PRO A 46 -32.73 15.88 -27.23
N ASP A 47 -33.91 16.49 -27.07
CA ASP A 47 -35.05 15.87 -26.36
C ASP A 47 -35.69 14.71 -27.16
N ASP A 48 -35.54 14.71 -28.49
CA ASP A 48 -36.19 13.75 -29.41
C ASP A 48 -35.16 13.01 -30.29
N GLU A 49 -34.41 12.07 -29.71
CA GLU A 49 -33.51 11.20 -30.48
C GLU A 49 -34.14 9.83 -30.74
N GLU A 50 -34.46 9.56 -32.01
CA GLU A 50 -34.89 8.23 -32.46
C GLU A 50 -33.68 7.28 -32.64
N ASP A 51 -33.85 6.03 -32.23
CA ASP A 51 -32.86 4.95 -32.34
C ASP A 51 -31.52 5.17 -31.59
N VAL A 52 -31.50 5.96 -30.51
CA VAL A 52 -30.29 6.19 -29.70
C VAL A 52 -30.49 5.75 -28.25
N ILE A 53 -29.62 4.85 -27.78
CA ILE A 53 -29.55 4.42 -26.38
C ILE A 53 -28.43 5.18 -25.66
N ARG A 54 -28.82 6.00 -24.69
CA ARG A 54 -27.91 6.82 -23.88
C ARG A 54 -27.44 6.10 -22.62
N VAL A 55 -26.14 5.79 -22.54
CA VAL A 55 -25.53 5.08 -21.39
C VAL A 55 -24.85 6.05 -20.42
N THR A 56 -24.96 5.78 -19.12
CA THR A 56 -24.30 6.62 -18.11
C THR A 56 -22.79 6.46 -18.21
N ALA A 57 -22.09 7.57 -18.42
CA ALA A 57 -20.65 7.62 -18.52
C ALA A 57 -20.09 8.78 -17.68
N LEU A 58 -18.98 8.54 -16.98
CA LEU A 58 -18.28 9.49 -16.12
C LEU A 58 -17.73 10.64 -16.97
N ARG A 59 -18.22 11.85 -16.72
CA ARG A 59 -17.95 13.06 -17.53
C ARG A 59 -16.68 13.79 -17.11
N ARG A 60 -16.14 14.62 -18.03
CA ARG A 60 -15.05 15.60 -17.82
C ARG A 60 -13.82 14.99 -17.15
N PHE A 61 -13.28 13.89 -17.68
CA PHE A 61 -11.93 13.49 -17.35
C PHE A 61 -10.94 14.54 -17.88
N ASN A 62 -10.53 15.44 -16.99
CA ASN A 62 -9.40 16.36 -17.18
C ASN A 62 -9.52 17.32 -18.39
N GLY A 63 -10.73 17.74 -18.77
CA GLY A 63 -10.97 18.70 -19.87
C GLY A 63 -11.05 18.10 -21.28
N SER A 64 -11.14 16.76 -21.40
CA SER A 64 -11.37 16.05 -22.66
C SER A 64 -12.82 15.58 -22.81
N ASP A 65 -13.27 15.37 -24.06
CA ASP A 65 -14.62 14.91 -24.43
C ASP A 65 -14.86 13.40 -24.19
N PHE A 66 -13.92 12.68 -23.56
CA PHE A 66 -14.03 11.24 -23.31
C PHE A 66 -14.79 10.91 -22.02
N SER A 67 -15.69 9.93 -22.09
CA SER A 67 -16.55 9.51 -20.98
C SER A 67 -16.30 8.05 -20.58
N VAL A 68 -16.10 7.75 -19.29
CA VAL A 68 -15.85 6.37 -18.80
C VAL A 68 -17.16 5.62 -18.59
N SER A 69 -17.42 4.54 -19.32
CA SER A 69 -18.66 3.76 -19.22
C SER A 69 -18.60 2.64 -18.16
N ILE A 70 -19.74 2.41 -17.52
CA ILE A 70 -20.03 1.30 -16.60
C ILE A 70 -20.28 0.03 -17.45
N PRO A 71 -19.92 -1.19 -17.01
CA PRO A 71 -20.25 -2.44 -17.72
C PRO A 71 -21.75 -2.56 -18.02
N VAL A 72 -22.07 -3.21 -19.16
CA VAL A 72 -23.40 -3.39 -19.77
C VAL A 72 -24.54 -3.34 -18.74
N THR A 73 -25.33 -2.27 -18.76
CA THR A 73 -26.55 -2.18 -17.97
C THR A 73 -27.60 -3.14 -18.54
N ILE A 74 -28.48 -3.66 -17.70
CA ILE A 74 -29.58 -4.55 -18.11
C ILE A 74 -30.41 -3.91 -19.24
N GLU A 75 -30.54 -2.58 -19.24
CA GLU A 75 -31.26 -1.81 -20.25
C GLU A 75 -30.63 -1.92 -21.64
N VAL A 76 -29.31 -1.79 -21.75
CA VAL A 76 -28.60 -1.94 -23.03
C VAL A 76 -28.75 -3.35 -23.57
N ASP A 77 -28.62 -4.36 -22.70
CA ASP A 77 -28.69 -5.75 -23.14
C ASP A 77 -30.10 -6.12 -23.66
N LYS A 78 -31.15 -5.61 -22.99
CA LYS A 78 -32.55 -5.76 -23.42
C LYS A 78 -32.83 -5.08 -24.75
N ALA A 79 -32.45 -3.81 -24.90
CA ALA A 79 -32.71 -3.07 -26.12
C ALA A 79 -31.96 -3.65 -27.34
N VAL A 80 -30.74 -4.17 -27.11
CA VAL A 80 -30.00 -4.89 -28.15
C VAL A 80 -30.59 -6.28 -28.44
N GLU A 81 -31.20 -6.94 -27.45
CA GLU A 81 -31.98 -8.17 -27.69
C GLU A 81 -33.22 -7.88 -28.56
N GLU A 82 -33.97 -6.82 -28.26
CA GLU A 82 -35.17 -6.42 -29.01
C GLU A 82 -34.84 -5.97 -30.44
N PHE A 83 -33.73 -5.25 -30.62
CA PHE A 83 -33.31 -4.77 -31.95
C PHE A 83 -32.80 -5.89 -32.87
N HIS A 84 -32.36 -7.03 -32.32
CA HIS A 84 -31.81 -8.17 -33.07
C HIS A 84 -30.77 -7.74 -34.14
N PRO A 85 -29.59 -7.21 -33.74
CA PRO A 85 -28.61 -6.74 -34.70
C PRO A 85 -27.98 -7.88 -35.51
N ASP A 86 -27.86 -7.67 -36.82
CA ASP A 86 -27.12 -8.56 -37.73
C ASP A 86 -25.61 -8.32 -37.64
N ILE A 87 -25.19 -7.10 -37.27
CA ILE A 87 -23.79 -6.68 -37.22
C ILE A 87 -23.58 -5.58 -36.17
N VAL A 88 -22.39 -5.57 -35.57
CA VAL A 88 -21.95 -4.51 -34.65
C VAL A 88 -20.82 -3.72 -35.29
N HIS A 89 -20.92 -2.40 -35.28
CA HIS A 89 -19.90 -1.49 -35.76
C HIS A 89 -19.40 -0.58 -34.64
N SER A 90 -18.15 -0.79 -34.26
CA SER A 90 -17.45 -0.03 -33.23
C SER A 90 -16.65 1.13 -33.84
N HIS A 91 -16.74 2.30 -33.21
CA HIS A 91 -16.02 3.50 -33.63
C HIS A 91 -14.83 3.85 -32.73
N HIS A 92 -14.59 3.08 -31.66
CA HIS A 92 -13.53 3.34 -30.69
C HIS A 92 -12.99 2.01 -30.09
N PRO A 93 -11.68 1.89 -29.82
CA PRO A 93 -11.06 0.63 -29.39
C PRO A 93 -11.04 0.38 -27.86
N PHE A 94 -11.62 1.28 -27.08
CA PHE A 94 -11.70 1.16 -25.61
C PHE A 94 -13.00 1.79 -25.11
N LEU A 95 -13.36 1.54 -23.85
CA LEU A 95 -14.61 2.00 -23.21
C LEU A 95 -15.83 1.33 -23.86
N LEU A 96 -16.65 2.06 -24.64
CA LEU A 96 -17.76 1.45 -25.36
C LEU A 96 -17.29 0.55 -26.51
N GLY A 97 -16.03 0.66 -26.94
CA GLY A 97 -15.38 -0.37 -27.77
C GLY A 97 -15.48 -1.77 -27.14
N ASP A 98 -15.10 -1.91 -25.88
CA ASP A 98 -15.15 -3.18 -25.17
C ASP A 98 -16.60 -3.69 -25.04
N THR A 99 -17.56 -2.77 -24.93
CA THR A 99 -19.00 -3.09 -24.95
C THR A 99 -19.43 -3.64 -26.32
N ALA A 100 -18.98 -3.05 -27.42
CA ALA A 100 -19.27 -3.54 -28.77
C ALA A 100 -18.75 -4.97 -28.97
N LEU A 101 -17.52 -5.25 -28.51
CA LEU A 101 -16.92 -6.59 -28.56
C LEU A 101 -17.72 -7.61 -27.74
N ARG A 102 -18.12 -7.24 -26.52
CA ARG A 102 -18.97 -8.10 -25.66
C ARG A 102 -20.32 -8.39 -26.32
N ILE A 103 -20.96 -7.39 -26.92
CA ILE A 103 -22.26 -7.55 -27.60
C ILE A 103 -22.12 -8.51 -28.79
N ALA A 104 -21.12 -8.28 -29.64
CA ALA A 104 -20.87 -9.10 -30.83
C ALA A 104 -20.57 -10.56 -30.45
N ASN A 105 -19.68 -10.79 -29.47
CA ASN A 105 -19.33 -12.13 -29.03
C ASN A 105 -20.46 -12.84 -28.27
N LYS A 106 -21.26 -12.13 -27.45
CA LYS A 106 -22.42 -12.74 -26.77
C LYS A 106 -23.43 -13.29 -27.77
N ARG A 107 -23.64 -12.58 -28.88
CA ARG A 107 -24.64 -12.88 -29.91
C ARG A 107 -24.09 -13.63 -31.13
N GLN A 108 -22.77 -13.87 -31.16
CA GLN A 108 -22.08 -14.52 -32.29
C GLN A 108 -22.29 -13.80 -33.63
N ILE A 109 -22.39 -12.47 -33.61
CA ILE A 109 -22.57 -11.62 -34.81
C ILE A 109 -21.29 -10.85 -35.15
N PRO A 110 -21.05 -10.43 -36.41
CA PRO A 110 -19.78 -9.85 -36.80
C PRO A 110 -19.49 -8.50 -36.13
N LEU A 111 -18.21 -8.25 -35.80
CA LEU A 111 -17.74 -6.96 -35.30
C LEU A 111 -16.87 -6.25 -36.35
N VAL A 112 -17.28 -5.06 -36.75
CA VAL A 112 -16.47 -4.13 -37.56
C VAL A 112 -15.92 -3.03 -36.67
N PHE A 113 -14.67 -2.63 -36.88
CA PHE A 113 -14.06 -1.48 -36.17
C PHE A 113 -13.55 -0.43 -37.17
N THR A 114 -13.92 0.83 -37.00
CA THR A 114 -13.32 1.94 -37.78
C THR A 114 -12.25 2.70 -36.98
N HIS A 115 -11.05 2.81 -37.52
CA HIS A 115 -9.93 3.50 -36.89
C HIS A 115 -9.94 5.01 -37.21
N HIS A 116 -10.73 5.78 -36.46
CA HIS A 116 -10.99 7.20 -36.72
C HIS A 116 -9.85 8.15 -36.30
N THR A 117 -9.00 7.77 -35.35
CA THR A 117 -8.09 8.69 -34.66
C THR A 117 -6.71 8.09 -34.45
N LYS A 118 -5.65 8.86 -34.70
CA LYS A 118 -4.27 8.53 -34.30
C LYS A 118 -4.06 8.79 -32.82
N TYR A 119 -4.47 7.85 -31.97
CA TYR A 119 -4.51 8.03 -30.52
C TYR A 119 -3.17 8.45 -29.89
N GLU A 120 -2.03 8.07 -30.47
CA GLU A 120 -0.69 8.45 -30.05
C GLU A 120 -0.34 9.95 -30.20
N ASP A 121 -1.01 10.65 -31.12
CA ASP A 121 -0.78 12.07 -31.35
C ASP A 121 -1.71 12.95 -30.50
N TYR A 122 -2.71 12.33 -29.85
CA TYR A 122 -3.67 12.98 -28.94
C TYR A 122 -3.29 12.87 -27.45
N THR A 123 -2.10 12.35 -27.12
CA THR A 123 -1.66 12.18 -25.72
C THR A 123 -1.42 13.50 -24.96
N HIS A 124 -1.46 14.65 -25.64
CA HIS A 124 -1.32 15.98 -25.03
C HIS A 124 -2.55 16.42 -24.22
N TYR A 125 -3.71 15.77 -24.39
CA TYR A 125 -4.87 15.91 -23.49
C TYR A 125 -4.72 15.15 -22.14
N VAL A 126 -3.66 14.35 -22.01
CA VAL A 126 -3.29 13.64 -20.79
C VAL A 126 -2.04 14.32 -20.20
N PRO A 127 -1.98 14.60 -18.88
CA PRO A 127 -0.95 15.46 -18.26
C PRO A 127 0.48 14.86 -18.26
N VAL A 128 0.75 13.82 -19.05
CA VAL A 128 2.04 13.13 -19.15
C VAL A 128 2.31 12.80 -20.62
N ASN A 129 2.83 13.76 -21.39
CA ASN A 129 3.33 13.51 -22.74
C ASN A 129 4.65 12.73 -22.67
N SER A 130 4.57 11.40 -22.62
CA SER A 130 5.74 10.50 -22.59
C SER A 130 5.66 9.50 -23.73
N SER A 131 6.81 9.18 -24.34
CA SER A 131 6.95 8.15 -25.38
C SER A 131 6.38 6.80 -24.95
N VAL A 132 6.45 6.50 -23.64
CA VAL A 132 5.90 5.31 -22.99
C VAL A 132 4.38 5.25 -23.11
N MET A 133 3.67 6.35 -22.81
CA MET A 133 2.20 6.41 -22.93
C MET A 133 1.74 6.30 -24.38
N LYS A 134 2.46 6.96 -25.31
CA LYS A 134 2.19 6.84 -26.76
C LYS A 134 2.26 5.39 -27.21
N LYS A 135 3.32 4.67 -26.83
CA LYS A 135 3.49 3.24 -27.18
C LYS A 135 2.38 2.37 -26.58
N PHE A 136 2.05 2.57 -25.30
CA PHE A 136 0.96 1.84 -24.64
C PHE A 136 -0.37 1.98 -25.40
N VAL A 137 -0.72 3.20 -25.80
CA VAL A 137 -1.97 3.49 -26.51
C VAL A 137 -1.98 2.89 -27.92
N ILE A 138 -0.85 2.92 -28.63
CA ILE A 138 -0.69 2.26 -29.95
C ILE A 138 -0.99 0.77 -29.83
N GLU A 139 -0.37 0.12 -28.86
CA GLU A 139 -0.45 -1.33 -28.66
C GLU A 139 -1.86 -1.75 -28.23
N LEU A 140 -2.47 -1.00 -27.31
CA LEU A 140 -3.85 -1.21 -26.88
C LEU A 140 -4.84 -1.11 -28.06
N SER A 141 -4.70 -0.07 -28.89
CA SER A 141 -5.54 0.12 -30.07
C SER A 141 -5.29 -0.95 -31.14
N THR A 142 -4.05 -1.41 -31.30
CA THR A 142 -3.65 -2.44 -32.27
C THR A 142 -4.25 -3.79 -31.87
N GLY A 143 -4.12 -4.19 -30.61
CA GLY A 143 -4.67 -5.47 -30.18
C GLY A 143 -6.20 -5.48 -30.16
N TYR A 144 -6.88 -4.36 -29.88
CA TYR A 144 -8.33 -4.27 -30.07
C TYR A 144 -8.73 -4.46 -31.54
N ALA A 145 -8.01 -3.82 -32.47
CA ALA A 145 -8.27 -3.98 -33.89
C ALA A 145 -8.16 -5.45 -34.33
N ASP A 146 -7.21 -6.21 -33.75
CA ASP A 146 -7.05 -7.64 -34.04
C ASP A 146 -8.14 -8.53 -33.42
N LEU A 147 -8.94 -8.01 -32.49
CA LEU A 147 -10.12 -8.68 -31.93
C LEU A 147 -11.38 -8.49 -32.78
N ALA A 148 -11.41 -7.50 -33.68
CA ALA A 148 -12.50 -7.32 -34.63
C ALA A 148 -12.50 -8.38 -35.73
N ASP A 149 -13.64 -8.57 -36.39
CA ASP A 149 -13.74 -9.44 -37.57
C ASP A 149 -13.22 -8.73 -38.83
N HIS A 150 -13.37 -7.40 -38.90
CA HIS A 150 -12.88 -6.56 -40.00
C HIS A 150 -12.59 -5.13 -39.53
N ILE A 151 -11.58 -4.48 -40.12
CA ILE A 151 -11.23 -3.09 -39.83
C ILE A 151 -11.50 -2.20 -41.03
N ILE A 152 -12.10 -1.04 -40.78
CA ILE A 152 -12.23 0.04 -41.74
C ILE A 152 -11.17 1.11 -41.42
N ALA A 153 -10.32 1.38 -42.41
CA ALA A 153 -9.37 2.49 -42.37
C ALA A 153 -9.89 3.64 -43.27
N PRO A 154 -9.89 4.90 -42.82
CA PRO A 154 -10.37 6.01 -43.65
C PRO A 154 -9.51 6.33 -44.88
N SER A 155 -8.26 5.88 -44.92
CA SER A 155 -7.31 6.14 -46.00
C SER A 155 -6.29 5.01 -46.15
N GLN A 156 -5.56 5.00 -47.27
CA GLN A 156 -4.51 4.01 -47.51
C GLN A 156 -3.36 4.14 -46.51
N SER A 157 -2.94 5.36 -46.19
CA SER A 157 -1.90 5.59 -45.17
C SER A 157 -2.30 5.09 -43.78
N ILE A 158 -3.58 5.17 -43.39
CA ILE A 158 -4.03 4.57 -42.14
C ILE A 158 -4.07 3.04 -42.22
N LYS A 159 -4.48 2.47 -43.36
CA LYS A 159 -4.39 1.02 -43.58
C LYS A 159 -2.95 0.52 -43.45
N ASP A 160 -2.00 1.21 -44.08
CA ASP A 160 -0.58 0.85 -44.02
C ASP A 160 -0.04 0.99 -42.60
N LEU A 161 -0.42 2.07 -41.90
CA LEU A 161 -0.04 2.32 -40.51
C LEU A 161 -0.52 1.21 -39.56
N ILE A 162 -1.79 0.82 -39.63
CA ILE A 162 -2.33 -0.23 -38.74
C ILE A 162 -1.80 -1.61 -39.12
N THR A 163 -1.54 -1.85 -40.41
CA THR A 163 -0.89 -3.10 -40.87
C THR A 163 0.55 -3.17 -40.37
N GLN A 164 1.29 -2.06 -40.43
CA GLN A 164 2.66 -1.96 -39.91
C GLN A 164 2.71 -2.17 -38.38
N ARG A 165 1.66 -1.78 -37.65
CA ARG A 165 1.53 -2.04 -36.22
C ARG A 165 1.29 -3.52 -35.89
N GLY A 166 0.97 -4.36 -36.87
CA GLY A 166 0.82 -5.80 -36.69
C GLY A 166 -0.62 -6.29 -36.60
N VAL A 167 -1.62 -5.49 -37.01
CA VAL A 167 -3.01 -5.97 -37.18
C VAL A 167 -3.03 -7.02 -38.29
N LYS A 168 -3.55 -8.22 -37.98
CA LYS A 168 -3.59 -9.37 -38.91
C LYS A 168 -4.96 -9.53 -39.56
N LYS A 169 -5.99 -8.96 -38.93
CA LYS A 169 -7.36 -8.97 -39.44
C LYS A 169 -7.49 -8.16 -40.74
N PRO A 170 -8.44 -8.51 -41.62
CA PRO A 170 -8.61 -7.81 -42.90
C PRO A 170 -8.93 -6.32 -42.72
N VAL A 171 -8.28 -5.47 -43.53
CA VAL A 171 -8.47 -4.01 -43.52
C VAL A 171 -8.95 -3.51 -44.89
N SER A 172 -10.10 -2.82 -44.92
CA SER A 172 -10.60 -2.11 -46.10
C SER A 172 -10.41 -0.60 -45.97
N VAL A 173 -10.01 0.06 -47.06
CA VAL A 173 -9.97 1.51 -47.13
C VAL A 173 -11.37 2.01 -47.49
N ILE A 174 -12.07 2.57 -46.51
CA ILE A 174 -13.39 3.17 -46.69
C ILE A 174 -13.34 4.52 -45.97
N PRO A 175 -13.21 5.64 -46.71
CA PRO A 175 -13.26 6.97 -46.12
C PRO A 175 -14.61 7.23 -45.46
N THR A 176 -14.76 8.34 -44.76
CA THR A 176 -16.07 8.93 -44.47
C THR A 176 -16.52 9.69 -45.69
N GLY A 177 -17.72 9.42 -46.17
CA GLY A 177 -18.24 10.08 -47.36
C GLY A 177 -18.71 11.51 -47.09
N ILE A 178 -18.87 12.28 -48.16
CA ILE A 178 -19.39 13.66 -48.13
C ILE A 178 -20.60 13.80 -49.05
N ASP A 179 -21.53 14.68 -48.69
CA ASP A 179 -22.68 15.03 -49.51
C ASP A 179 -22.26 16.03 -50.61
N THR A 180 -21.70 15.49 -51.69
CA THR A 180 -21.15 16.30 -52.79
C THR A 180 -22.21 17.20 -53.43
N ALA A 181 -23.46 16.73 -53.53
CA ALA A 181 -24.57 17.48 -54.10
C ALA A 181 -24.93 18.71 -53.26
N ARG A 182 -24.87 18.58 -51.93
CA ARG A 182 -25.08 19.69 -51.00
C ARG A 182 -23.93 20.69 -51.02
N PHE A 183 -22.67 20.23 -50.94
CA PHE A 183 -21.51 21.12 -50.97
C PHE A 183 -21.30 21.83 -52.33
N ALA A 184 -21.90 21.34 -53.41
CA ALA A 184 -21.89 22.00 -54.71
C ALA A 184 -22.77 23.28 -54.78
N LYS A 185 -23.63 23.55 -53.79
CA LYS A 185 -24.62 24.65 -53.81
C LYS A 185 -24.34 25.68 -52.70
N GLY A 186 -23.64 26.77 -53.02
CA GLY A 186 -23.37 27.86 -52.06
C GLY A 186 -23.59 29.27 -52.63
N ASP A 187 -23.88 30.23 -51.75
CA ASP A 187 -24.04 31.65 -52.06
C ASP A 187 -22.76 32.44 -51.77
N ARG A 188 -21.87 32.47 -52.77
CA ARG A 188 -20.62 33.26 -52.73
C ARG A 188 -20.87 34.74 -52.51
N SER A 189 -21.85 35.34 -53.20
CA SER A 189 -22.12 36.77 -53.17
C SER A 189 -22.62 37.25 -51.82
N GLY A 190 -23.61 36.56 -51.25
CA GLY A 190 -24.18 36.89 -49.96
C GLY A 190 -23.17 36.70 -48.82
N PHE A 191 -22.36 35.63 -48.86
CA PHE A 191 -21.32 35.44 -47.86
C PHE A 191 -20.25 36.54 -47.90
N ARG A 192 -19.75 36.86 -49.10
CA ARG A 192 -18.74 37.92 -49.28
C ARG A 192 -19.26 39.27 -48.80
N ALA A 193 -20.49 39.64 -49.16
CA ALA A 193 -21.14 40.86 -48.69
C ALA A 193 -21.29 40.90 -47.16
N LYS A 194 -21.72 39.78 -46.54
CA LYS A 194 -21.93 39.68 -45.09
C LYS A 194 -20.64 39.88 -44.28
N TYR A 195 -19.51 39.42 -44.80
CA TYR A 195 -18.22 39.44 -44.10
C TYR A 195 -17.21 40.46 -44.66
N ASN A 196 -17.70 41.46 -45.41
CA ASN A 196 -16.89 42.54 -45.99
C ASN A 196 -15.71 42.05 -46.85
N LEU A 197 -15.92 40.99 -47.62
CA LEU A 197 -14.99 40.53 -48.65
C LEU A 197 -15.41 41.14 -49.99
N ALA A 198 -14.50 41.82 -50.69
CA ALA A 198 -14.82 42.42 -51.98
C ALA A 198 -15.10 41.34 -53.03
N ALA A 199 -15.86 41.69 -54.07
CA ALA A 199 -16.23 40.74 -55.13
C ALA A 199 -15.00 40.19 -55.88
N ASP A 200 -13.95 41.01 -56.00
CA ASP A 200 -12.67 40.76 -56.67
C ASP A 200 -11.54 40.34 -55.71
N ASP A 201 -11.79 40.27 -54.39
CA ASP A 201 -10.80 39.77 -53.43
C ASP A 201 -10.43 38.31 -53.76
N TRP A 202 -9.14 38.01 -53.66
CA TRP A 202 -8.61 36.64 -53.72
C TRP A 202 -8.62 36.01 -52.33
N VAL A 203 -9.53 35.06 -52.09
CA VAL A 203 -9.78 34.56 -50.74
C VAL A 203 -9.12 33.20 -50.55
N VAL A 204 -8.04 33.19 -49.76
CA VAL A 204 -7.41 31.96 -49.25
C VAL A 204 -8.15 31.52 -48.00
N GLY A 205 -8.54 30.26 -47.90
CA GLY A 205 -9.44 29.78 -46.86
C GLY A 205 -8.93 28.59 -46.06
N HIS A 206 -9.26 28.56 -44.78
CA HIS A 206 -9.03 27.43 -43.89
C HIS A 206 -10.27 27.13 -43.05
N VAL A 207 -10.61 25.85 -42.89
CA VAL A 207 -11.75 25.37 -42.09
C VAL A 207 -11.26 24.27 -41.16
N GLY A 208 -11.52 24.41 -39.85
CA GLY A 208 -11.21 23.37 -38.88
C GLY A 208 -11.20 23.84 -37.43
N ARG A 209 -10.92 22.91 -36.51
CA ARG A 209 -10.65 23.24 -35.09
C ARG A 209 -9.33 24.02 -35.00
N LEU A 210 -9.34 25.19 -34.35
CA LEU A 210 -8.15 26.05 -34.27
C LEU A 210 -7.25 25.65 -33.10
N ALA A 211 -6.61 24.50 -33.21
CA ALA A 211 -5.79 23.86 -32.18
C ALA A 211 -4.42 23.41 -32.72
N GLU A 212 -3.50 23.07 -31.82
CA GLU A 212 -2.09 22.79 -32.14
C GLU A 212 -1.93 21.65 -33.16
N GLU A 213 -2.77 20.61 -33.07
CA GLU A 213 -2.71 19.44 -33.95
C GLU A 213 -2.94 19.76 -35.43
N LYS A 214 -3.58 20.91 -35.75
CA LYS A 214 -3.80 21.39 -37.11
C LYS A 214 -2.62 22.15 -37.70
N ASN A 215 -1.51 22.26 -36.96
CA ASN A 215 -0.26 22.91 -37.38
C ASN A 215 -0.45 24.38 -37.80
N LEU A 216 -1.33 25.11 -37.11
CA LEU A 216 -1.70 26.47 -37.53
C LEU A 216 -0.57 27.49 -37.35
N HIS A 217 0.33 27.30 -36.39
CA HIS A 217 1.51 28.16 -36.24
C HIS A 217 2.39 28.15 -37.50
N PHE A 218 2.53 26.98 -38.14
CA PHE A 218 3.19 26.88 -39.43
C PHE A 218 2.35 27.54 -40.52
N LEU A 219 1.06 27.17 -40.65
CA LEU A 219 0.20 27.60 -41.75
C LEU A 219 0.07 29.13 -41.88
N ILE A 220 -0.08 29.84 -40.76
CA ILE A 220 -0.31 31.29 -40.80
C ILE A 220 0.89 32.09 -41.30
N ARG A 221 2.11 31.59 -41.08
CA ARG A 221 3.34 32.30 -41.44
C ARG A 221 3.49 32.54 -42.96
N PRO A 222 3.49 31.51 -43.83
CA PRO A 222 3.59 31.71 -45.27
C PRO A 222 2.37 32.44 -45.84
N VAL A 223 1.18 32.27 -45.24
CA VAL A 223 -0.01 33.02 -45.62
C VAL A 223 0.18 34.51 -45.35
N MET A 224 0.64 34.90 -44.15
CA MET A 224 0.93 36.31 -43.84
C MET A 224 2.01 36.89 -44.76
N GLU A 225 3.04 36.12 -45.10
CA GLU A 225 4.07 36.56 -46.05
C GLU A 225 3.52 36.79 -47.47
N PHE A 226 2.62 35.93 -47.94
CA PHE A 226 1.91 36.09 -49.21
C PHE A 226 0.99 37.32 -49.20
N LEU A 227 0.20 37.50 -48.13
CA LEU A 227 -0.73 38.62 -48.00
C LEU A 227 -0.04 40.00 -47.99
N LYS A 228 1.20 40.07 -47.48
CA LYS A 228 2.03 41.30 -47.56
C LYS A 228 2.38 41.69 -49.00
N GLN A 229 2.49 40.71 -49.89
CA GLN A 229 2.84 40.92 -51.30
C GLN A 229 1.60 41.12 -52.17
N GLU A 230 0.44 40.65 -51.72
CA GLU A 230 -0.84 40.70 -52.45
C GLU A 230 -1.92 41.47 -51.67
N PRO A 231 -2.01 42.81 -51.83
CA PRO A 231 -2.98 43.64 -51.10
C PRO A 231 -4.44 43.26 -51.31
N ALA A 232 -4.79 42.68 -52.47
CA ALA A 232 -6.13 42.21 -52.82
C ALA A 232 -6.46 40.79 -52.30
N ALA A 233 -5.52 40.14 -51.63
CA ALA A 233 -5.76 38.84 -51.02
C ALA A 233 -6.35 38.98 -49.61
N ARG A 234 -7.16 37.99 -49.22
CA ARG A 234 -7.76 37.86 -47.89
C ARG A 234 -7.55 36.44 -47.37
N PHE A 235 -7.51 36.30 -46.04
CA PHE A 235 -7.49 35.01 -45.39
C PHE A 235 -8.74 34.77 -44.57
N LEU A 236 -9.55 33.79 -44.97
CA LEU A 236 -10.80 33.40 -44.32
C LEU A 236 -10.56 32.16 -43.44
N VAL A 237 -10.72 32.31 -42.12
CA VAL A 237 -10.52 31.22 -41.16
C VAL A 237 -11.82 30.91 -40.42
N VAL A 238 -12.41 29.76 -40.75
CA VAL A 238 -13.65 29.26 -40.14
C VAL A 238 -13.30 28.23 -39.07
N GLY A 239 -13.72 28.48 -37.82
CA GLY A 239 -13.45 27.57 -36.71
C GLY A 239 -13.40 28.25 -35.35
N LYS A 240 -13.29 27.42 -34.30
CA LYS A 240 -12.99 27.84 -32.92
C LYS A 240 -11.85 27.00 -32.35
N GLY A 241 -11.14 27.53 -31.38
CA GLY A 241 -10.11 26.79 -30.65
C GLY A 241 -9.18 27.70 -29.85
N PRO A 242 -8.25 27.11 -29.09
CA PRO A 242 -7.33 27.85 -28.23
C PRO A 242 -6.45 28.86 -29.00
N LEU A 243 -6.17 28.62 -30.29
CA LEU A 243 -5.28 29.46 -31.09
C LEU A 243 -5.93 30.72 -31.68
N VAL A 244 -7.24 30.95 -31.47
CA VAL A 244 -7.95 32.12 -32.04
C VAL A 244 -7.24 33.44 -31.69
N LYS A 245 -6.85 33.62 -30.43
CA LYS A 245 -6.23 34.85 -29.95
C LYS A 245 -4.85 35.07 -30.58
N GLU A 246 -4.04 34.03 -30.60
CA GLU A 246 -2.67 34.08 -31.13
C GLU A 246 -2.64 34.33 -32.64
N ILE A 247 -3.57 33.74 -33.40
CA ILE A 247 -3.72 34.00 -34.83
C ILE A 247 -4.02 35.49 -35.07
N LYS A 248 -4.98 36.06 -34.34
CA LYS A 248 -5.31 37.50 -34.45
C LYS A 248 -4.13 38.39 -34.11
N GLU A 249 -3.41 38.08 -33.03
CA GLU A 249 -2.22 38.83 -32.61
C GLU A 249 -1.10 38.75 -33.65
N SER A 250 -0.85 37.56 -34.21
CA SER A 250 0.18 37.35 -35.24
C SER A 250 -0.10 38.18 -36.51
N PHE A 251 -1.35 38.17 -36.99
CA PHE A 251 -1.75 38.98 -38.15
C PHE A 251 -1.68 40.48 -37.87
N SER A 252 -2.04 40.91 -36.66
CA SER A 252 -1.92 42.31 -36.25
C SER A 252 -0.45 42.76 -36.19
N GLN A 253 0.43 41.95 -35.60
CA GLN A 253 1.87 42.23 -35.52
C GLN A 253 2.54 42.23 -36.89
N ALA A 254 2.06 41.40 -37.81
CA ALA A 254 2.56 41.35 -39.18
C ALA A 254 2.06 42.51 -40.07
N GLY A 255 1.17 43.38 -39.58
CA GLY A 255 0.63 44.51 -40.34
C GLY A 255 -0.43 44.13 -41.39
N VAL A 256 -0.93 42.89 -41.38
CA VAL A 256 -1.92 42.35 -42.33
C VAL A 256 -3.26 42.02 -41.66
N GLY A 257 -3.51 42.55 -40.47
CA GLY A 257 -4.73 42.29 -39.69
C GLY A 257 -6.04 42.65 -40.42
N GLY A 258 -6.02 43.68 -41.27
CA GLY A 258 -7.18 44.06 -42.10
C GLY A 258 -7.53 43.07 -43.21
N GLN A 259 -6.64 42.12 -43.52
CA GLN A 259 -6.86 41.09 -44.54
C GLN A 259 -7.35 39.76 -43.94
N LEU A 260 -7.50 39.66 -42.62
CA LEU A 260 -7.95 38.47 -41.90
C LEU A 260 -9.46 38.53 -41.62
N CYS A 261 -10.20 37.51 -42.04
CA CYS A 261 -11.62 37.33 -41.73
C CYS A 261 -11.85 36.05 -40.92
N MET A 262 -12.42 36.19 -39.72
CA MET A 262 -12.68 35.06 -38.81
C MET A 262 -14.15 35.07 -38.36
N PRO A 263 -15.07 34.42 -39.10
CA PRO A 263 -16.50 34.39 -38.77
C PRO A 263 -16.86 33.55 -37.55
N GLY A 264 -15.92 32.77 -37.00
CA GLY A 264 -16.16 31.82 -35.92
C GLY A 264 -16.61 30.45 -36.44
N VAL A 265 -17.48 29.76 -35.69
CA VAL A 265 -18.03 28.46 -36.09
C VAL A 265 -19.20 28.66 -37.04
N LEU A 266 -19.18 27.96 -38.17
CA LEU A 266 -20.26 27.92 -39.15
C LEU A 266 -20.70 26.46 -39.37
N GLU A 267 -22.00 26.27 -39.54
CA GLU A 267 -22.63 24.97 -39.75
C GLU A 267 -23.66 25.06 -40.88
N GLY A 268 -24.03 23.91 -41.45
CA GLY A 268 -25.04 23.82 -42.50
C GLY A 268 -24.72 24.68 -43.73
N GLN A 269 -25.71 25.42 -44.23
CA GLN A 269 -25.57 26.23 -45.45
C GLN A 269 -24.50 27.32 -45.30
N ALA A 270 -24.37 27.94 -44.12
CA ALA A 270 -23.40 29.01 -43.90
C ALA A 270 -21.94 28.53 -44.04
N LEU A 271 -21.66 27.26 -43.70
CA LEU A 271 -20.34 26.66 -43.93
C LEU A 271 -20.09 26.43 -45.43
N ILE A 272 -21.11 25.97 -46.16
CA ILE A 272 -21.02 25.75 -47.61
C ILE A 272 -20.79 27.09 -48.32
N ASP A 273 -21.53 28.12 -47.96
CA ASP A 273 -21.37 29.47 -48.50
C ASP A 273 -19.95 30.02 -48.23
N ALA A 274 -19.37 29.69 -47.06
CA ALA A 274 -17.99 30.05 -46.73
C ALA A 274 -16.97 29.38 -47.67
N TYR A 275 -17.15 28.10 -48.00
CA TYR A 275 -16.31 27.43 -49.00
C TYR A 275 -16.45 28.11 -50.37
N HIS A 276 -17.68 28.39 -50.82
CA HIS A 276 -17.90 29.08 -52.11
C HIS A 276 -17.37 30.53 -52.13
N ALA A 277 -17.23 31.16 -50.98
CA ALA A 277 -16.58 32.46 -50.84
C ALA A 277 -15.06 32.42 -51.03
N MET A 278 -14.43 31.25 -50.88
CA MET A 278 -13.00 31.03 -51.08
C MET A 278 -12.65 30.89 -52.57
N ASP A 279 -11.40 31.17 -52.90
CA ASP A 279 -10.80 30.85 -54.18
C ASP A 279 -9.87 29.63 -54.05
N LEU A 280 -9.15 29.55 -52.94
CA LEU A 280 -8.18 28.50 -52.65
C LEU A 280 -8.33 28.01 -51.22
N PHE A 281 -8.31 26.69 -51.01
CA PHE A 281 -8.30 26.11 -49.66
C PHE A 281 -6.88 25.70 -49.24
N VAL A 282 -6.50 26.00 -47.99
CA VAL A 282 -5.18 25.69 -47.45
C VAL A 282 -5.27 24.81 -46.20
N PHE A 283 -4.38 23.82 -46.13
CA PHE A 283 -4.43 22.82 -45.08
C PHE A 283 -3.05 22.29 -44.68
N ALA A 284 -2.67 22.42 -43.40
CA ALA A 284 -1.33 22.04 -42.94
C ALA A 284 -1.31 20.98 -41.82
N SER A 285 -2.43 20.30 -41.55
CA SER A 285 -2.49 19.32 -40.47
C SER A 285 -1.62 18.09 -40.77
N LYS A 286 -0.86 17.62 -39.78
CA LYS A 286 0.04 16.45 -39.90
C LYS A 286 -0.59 15.14 -39.43
N THR A 287 -1.67 15.24 -38.66
CA THR A 287 -2.20 14.14 -37.83
C THR A 287 -3.54 13.62 -38.31
N GLU A 288 -3.96 13.97 -39.53
CA GLU A 288 -5.24 13.53 -40.09
C GLU A 288 -5.27 12.03 -40.39
N THR A 289 -6.46 11.44 -40.25
CA THR A 289 -6.76 10.10 -40.75
C THR A 289 -7.34 10.12 -42.17
N GLN A 290 -8.02 11.21 -42.52
CA GLN A 290 -8.60 11.46 -43.85
C GLN A 290 -8.56 12.94 -44.24
N GLY A 291 -8.90 13.86 -43.31
CA GLY A 291 -9.01 15.28 -43.61
C GLY A 291 -10.29 15.65 -44.37
N MET A 292 -11.47 15.34 -43.82
CA MET A 292 -12.77 15.55 -44.48
C MET A 292 -12.97 16.97 -45.05
N VAL A 293 -12.45 18.01 -44.38
CA VAL A 293 -12.54 19.40 -44.84
C VAL A 293 -11.87 19.64 -46.20
N VAL A 294 -10.89 18.81 -46.57
CA VAL A 294 -10.23 18.83 -47.88
C VAL A 294 -11.20 18.36 -48.96
N THR A 295 -11.89 17.23 -48.73
CA THR A 295 -12.91 16.72 -49.65
C THR A 295 -14.13 17.63 -49.72
N GLU A 296 -14.55 18.23 -48.60
CA GLU A 296 -15.63 19.23 -48.56
C GLU A 296 -15.28 20.47 -49.41
N ALA A 297 -14.06 20.99 -49.28
CA ALA A 297 -13.56 22.10 -50.10
C ALA A 297 -13.56 21.74 -51.60
N MET A 298 -13.09 20.54 -51.94
CA MET A 298 -13.06 20.05 -53.32
C MET A 298 -14.46 19.84 -53.90
N ALA A 299 -15.45 19.44 -53.09
CA ALA A 299 -16.86 19.37 -53.51
C ALA A 299 -17.44 20.75 -53.82
N ALA A 300 -16.98 21.79 -53.10
CA ALA A 300 -17.24 23.19 -53.44
C ALA A 300 -16.38 23.71 -54.62
N ALA A 301 -15.65 22.84 -55.31
CA ALA A 301 -14.79 23.14 -56.45
C ALA A 301 -13.55 23.99 -56.12
N LEU A 302 -13.03 23.89 -54.90
CA LEU A 302 -11.82 24.61 -54.50
C LEU A 302 -10.57 23.76 -54.76
N PRO A 303 -9.58 24.28 -55.49
CA PRO A 303 -8.23 23.71 -55.47
C PRO A 303 -7.63 23.80 -54.07
N VAL A 304 -6.81 22.82 -53.70
CA VAL A 304 -6.26 22.70 -52.34
C VAL A 304 -4.74 22.81 -52.34
N ILE A 305 -4.16 23.63 -51.46
CA ILE A 305 -2.74 23.54 -51.12
C ILE A 305 -2.61 22.92 -49.75
N ALA A 306 -1.92 21.78 -49.68
CA ALA A 306 -1.69 21.10 -48.43
C ALA A 306 -0.28 20.55 -48.29
N ILE A 307 0.14 20.30 -47.06
CA ILE A 307 1.36 19.52 -46.79
C ILE A 307 1.06 18.02 -46.92
N ASP A 308 2.08 17.24 -47.28
CA ASP A 308 1.99 15.79 -47.34
C ASP A 308 1.84 15.21 -45.93
N ALA A 309 0.61 14.82 -45.63
CA ALA A 309 0.25 14.13 -44.40
C ALA A 309 -0.64 12.91 -44.72
N THR A 310 -0.78 12.03 -43.73
CA THR A 310 -1.71 10.90 -43.81
C THR A 310 -3.14 11.37 -44.03
N GLY A 311 -3.92 10.65 -44.82
CA GLY A 311 -5.27 11.05 -45.25
C GLY A 311 -5.27 12.10 -46.36
N VAL A 312 -4.43 13.13 -46.25
CA VAL A 312 -4.36 14.26 -47.19
C VAL A 312 -3.74 13.82 -48.52
N ARG A 313 -2.67 13.02 -48.49
CA ARG A 313 -1.96 12.54 -49.69
C ARG A 313 -2.81 11.67 -50.61
N GLU A 314 -3.86 11.06 -50.08
CA GLU A 314 -4.82 10.27 -50.86
C GLU A 314 -5.83 11.13 -51.61
N VAL A 315 -6.02 12.39 -51.19
CA VAL A 315 -7.00 13.30 -51.75
C VAL A 315 -6.34 14.34 -52.67
N VAL A 316 -5.25 14.96 -52.22
CA VAL A 316 -4.58 16.04 -52.96
C VAL A 316 -3.52 15.43 -53.90
N LYS A 317 -3.73 15.62 -55.20
CA LYS A 317 -2.84 15.18 -56.28
C LYS A 317 -2.07 16.42 -56.79
N ASP A 318 -0.76 16.47 -56.55
CA ASP A 318 0.07 17.65 -56.88
C ASP A 318 -0.09 18.07 -58.34
N LYS A 319 -0.37 19.35 -58.56
CA LYS A 319 -0.64 20.02 -59.85
C LYS A 319 -1.86 19.51 -60.61
N PHE A 320 -2.64 18.58 -60.06
CA PHE A 320 -3.86 18.07 -60.70
C PHE A 320 -5.12 18.71 -60.12
N ASN A 321 -5.28 18.70 -58.80
CA ASN A 321 -6.42 19.32 -58.09
C ASN A 321 -5.96 20.36 -57.04
N GLY A 322 -4.67 20.72 -57.07
CA GLY A 322 -4.04 21.49 -56.02
C GLY A 322 -2.52 21.36 -56.00
N ARG A 323 -1.90 21.63 -54.85
CA ARG A 323 -0.48 21.38 -54.57
C ARG A 323 -0.34 20.53 -53.31
N LEU A 324 0.50 19.50 -53.38
CA LEU A 324 0.88 18.67 -52.24
C LEU A 324 2.36 18.89 -51.97
N LEU A 325 2.68 19.46 -50.80
CA LEU A 325 4.04 19.88 -50.47
C LEU A 325 4.71 18.85 -49.56
N PRO A 326 5.89 18.32 -49.91
CA PRO A 326 6.51 17.21 -49.19
C PRO A 326 7.04 17.60 -47.80
N GLU A 327 7.37 18.88 -47.60
CA GLU A 327 7.99 19.37 -46.36
C GLU A 327 7.29 20.63 -45.84
N GLU A 328 7.43 20.86 -44.53
CA GLU A 328 6.97 22.07 -43.85
C GLU A 328 7.94 23.22 -44.02
N ASP A 329 8.07 23.67 -45.26
CA ASP A 329 8.85 24.85 -45.58
C ASP A 329 7.92 26.03 -45.90
N ALA A 330 8.07 27.10 -45.11
CA ALA A 330 7.27 28.31 -45.28
C ALA A 330 7.55 28.97 -46.64
N VAL A 331 8.78 28.88 -47.15
CA VAL A 331 9.12 29.46 -48.46
C VAL A 331 8.38 28.71 -49.57
N THR A 332 8.48 27.37 -49.58
CA THR A 332 7.79 26.51 -50.54
C THR A 332 6.26 26.66 -50.46
N PHE A 333 5.70 26.79 -49.25
CA PHE A 333 4.25 26.99 -49.08
C PHE A 333 3.81 28.36 -49.64
N ARG A 334 4.58 29.42 -49.39
CA ARG A 334 4.33 30.74 -49.97
C ARG A 334 4.45 30.70 -51.49
N GLU A 335 5.47 30.05 -52.04
CA GLU A 335 5.63 29.87 -53.49
C GLU A 335 4.46 29.09 -54.10
N ALA A 336 3.88 28.14 -53.37
CA ALA A 336 2.66 27.46 -53.81
C ALA A 336 1.44 28.39 -53.84
N LEU A 337 1.31 29.32 -52.88
CA LEU A 337 0.27 30.36 -52.89
C LEU A 337 0.45 31.31 -54.08
N THR A 338 1.68 31.75 -54.34
CA THR A 338 2.02 32.58 -55.51
C THR A 338 1.73 31.82 -56.82
N TRP A 339 2.15 30.56 -56.92
CA TRP A 339 1.83 29.70 -58.07
C TRP A 339 0.34 29.61 -58.34
N ALA A 340 -0.49 29.44 -57.30
CA ALA A 340 -1.94 29.38 -57.46
C ALA A 340 -2.53 30.70 -57.99
N ARG A 341 -1.99 31.83 -57.53
CA ARG A 341 -2.41 33.17 -57.96
C ARG A 341 -2.04 33.49 -59.41
N GLU A 342 -0.94 32.92 -59.89
CA GLU A 342 -0.37 33.12 -61.23
C GLU A 342 -0.94 32.18 -62.31
N GLN A 343 -1.80 31.22 -61.94
CA GLN A 343 -2.43 30.34 -62.93
C GLN A 343 -3.31 31.13 -63.90
N SER A 344 -3.26 30.78 -65.18
CA SER A 344 -4.21 31.31 -66.16
C SER A 344 -5.64 30.86 -65.85
N SER A 345 -6.66 31.59 -66.31
CA SER A 345 -8.07 31.26 -66.06
C SER A 345 -8.41 29.83 -66.49
N GLY A 346 -7.93 29.39 -67.66
CA GLY A 346 -8.14 28.03 -68.16
C GLY A 346 -7.50 26.96 -67.27
N GLN A 347 -6.25 27.15 -66.82
CA GLN A 347 -5.59 26.23 -65.90
C GLN A 347 -6.29 26.19 -64.53
N TRP A 348 -6.80 27.33 -64.06
CA TRP A 348 -7.54 27.40 -62.80
C TRP A 348 -8.87 26.66 -62.87
N ASP A 349 -9.61 26.78 -63.98
CA ASP A 349 -10.85 26.05 -64.20
C ASP A 349 -10.63 24.53 -64.29
N ASP A 350 -9.52 24.09 -64.90
CA ASP A 350 -9.10 22.68 -64.91
C ASP A 350 -8.84 22.17 -63.47
N LEU A 351 -8.12 22.92 -62.64
CA LEU A 351 -7.90 22.56 -61.23
C LEU A 351 -9.22 22.44 -60.46
N LYS A 352 -10.17 23.35 -60.67
CA LYS A 352 -11.51 23.32 -60.06
C LYS A 352 -12.32 22.10 -60.50
N LYS A 353 -12.26 21.79 -61.80
CA LYS A 353 -12.92 20.60 -62.36
C LYS A 353 -12.35 19.32 -61.75
N ASN A 354 -11.03 19.20 -61.72
CA ASN A 354 -10.33 18.05 -61.16
C ASN A 354 -10.57 17.90 -59.64
N ALA A 355 -10.73 19.01 -58.91
CA ALA A 355 -11.15 19.00 -57.51
C ALA A 355 -12.54 18.36 -57.35
N ARG A 356 -13.54 18.78 -58.15
CA ARG A 356 -14.88 18.16 -58.13
C ARG A 356 -14.86 16.67 -58.50
N GLU A 357 -14.10 16.30 -59.52
CA GLU A 357 -13.95 14.90 -59.93
C GLU A 357 -13.34 14.06 -58.80
N THR A 358 -12.33 14.59 -58.11
CA THR A 358 -11.74 13.94 -56.93
C THR A 358 -12.77 13.78 -55.83
N ALA A 359 -13.55 14.83 -55.51
CA ALA A 359 -14.57 14.79 -54.46
C ALA A 359 -15.67 13.76 -54.73
N ALA A 360 -16.00 13.49 -56.00
CA ALA A 360 -17.00 12.49 -56.38
C ALA A 360 -16.59 11.05 -55.98
N GLU A 361 -15.29 10.75 -55.91
CA GLU A 361 -14.78 9.46 -55.40
C GLU A 361 -15.10 9.24 -53.91
N PHE A 362 -15.34 10.34 -53.18
CA PHE A 362 -15.68 10.39 -51.75
C PHE A 362 -17.16 10.67 -51.50
N ALA A 363 -18.03 10.57 -52.52
CA ALA A 363 -19.47 10.72 -52.34
C ALA A 363 -20.01 9.73 -51.28
N MET A 364 -20.98 10.19 -50.48
CA MET A 364 -21.53 9.42 -49.37
C MET A 364 -22.15 8.09 -49.83
N GLU A 365 -22.86 8.09 -50.95
CA GLU A 365 -23.50 6.93 -51.55
C GLU A 365 -22.48 5.85 -51.94
N VAL A 366 -21.37 6.27 -52.56
CA VAL A 366 -20.26 5.38 -52.98
C VAL A 366 -19.60 4.75 -51.77
N THR A 367 -19.39 5.54 -50.73
CA THR A 367 -18.68 5.15 -49.53
C THR A 367 -19.52 4.25 -48.63
N ALA A 368 -20.81 4.58 -48.46
CA ALA A 368 -21.79 3.74 -47.79
C ALA A 368 -21.93 2.37 -48.49
N GLY A 369 -22.00 2.35 -49.82
CA GLY A 369 -22.05 1.09 -50.59
C GLY A 369 -20.84 0.18 -50.33
N LYS A 370 -19.63 0.75 -50.22
CA LYS A 370 -18.43 -0.02 -49.85
C LYS A 370 -18.53 -0.60 -48.43
N ALA A 371 -19.07 0.15 -47.47
CA ALA A 371 -19.25 -0.33 -46.10
C ALA A 371 -20.31 -1.45 -46.02
N LEU A 372 -21.45 -1.28 -46.69
CA LEU A 372 -22.51 -2.30 -46.74
C LEU A 372 -22.02 -3.60 -47.39
N ALA A 373 -21.23 -3.52 -48.46
CA ALA A 373 -20.63 -4.70 -49.08
C ALA A 373 -19.70 -5.47 -48.13
N VAL A 374 -18.99 -4.78 -47.22
CA VAL A 374 -18.22 -5.44 -46.14
C VAL A 374 -19.16 -6.11 -45.14
N TYR A 375 -20.26 -5.46 -44.76
CA TYR A 375 -21.21 -6.02 -43.78
C TYR A 375 -21.87 -7.28 -44.31
N GLU A 376 -22.39 -7.23 -45.54
CA GLU A 376 -23.01 -8.38 -46.21
C GLU A 376 -22.07 -9.58 -46.28
N LYS A 377 -20.81 -9.35 -46.66
CA LYS A 377 -19.79 -10.39 -46.71
C LYS A 377 -19.55 -11.03 -45.34
N LEU A 378 -19.44 -10.24 -44.28
CA LEU A 378 -19.18 -10.75 -42.93
C LEU A 378 -20.36 -11.52 -42.35
N ILE A 379 -21.57 -11.01 -42.59
CA ILE A 379 -22.81 -11.67 -42.17
C ILE A 379 -22.90 -13.06 -42.83
N GLN A 380 -22.71 -13.14 -44.15
CA GLN A 380 -22.72 -14.42 -44.87
C GLN A 380 -21.67 -15.42 -44.35
N GLN A 381 -20.46 -14.96 -44.05
CA GLN A 381 -19.39 -15.82 -43.52
C GLN A 381 -19.69 -16.36 -42.11
N LYS A 382 -20.34 -15.57 -41.26
CA LYS A 382 -20.60 -15.94 -39.86
C LYS A 382 -21.84 -16.83 -39.71
N TYR A 383 -22.90 -16.60 -40.52
CA TYR A 383 -24.07 -17.48 -40.58
C TYR A 383 -23.67 -18.94 -40.86
N VAL A 384 -22.70 -19.16 -41.75
CA VAL A 384 -22.17 -20.51 -42.09
C VAL A 384 -21.43 -21.17 -40.91
N GLN A 385 -20.87 -20.38 -39.97
CA GLN A 385 -20.16 -20.90 -38.80
C GLN A 385 -21.08 -21.21 -37.61
N THR A 386 -22.19 -20.48 -37.46
CA THR A 386 -23.13 -20.61 -36.32
C THR A 386 -23.99 -21.88 -36.34
N ASP A 387 -24.16 -22.53 -37.49
CA ASP A 387 -24.98 -23.74 -37.62
C ASP A 387 -24.41 -25.00 -36.91
N ILE A 388 -23.23 -24.90 -36.28
CA ILE A 388 -22.47 -26.09 -35.84
C ILE A 388 -22.48 -26.36 -34.31
N GLU A 389 -22.72 -25.40 -33.41
CA GLU A 389 -22.71 -25.69 -31.96
C GLU A 389 -23.60 -24.74 -31.13
N ASP A 390 -24.84 -25.13 -30.84
CA ASP A 390 -25.72 -24.38 -29.93
C ASP A 390 -25.80 -25.05 -28.54
N SER A 391 -24.72 -24.93 -27.76
CA SER A 391 -24.68 -25.39 -26.36
C SER A 391 -24.59 -24.21 -25.38
N PRO A 392 -25.38 -24.19 -24.28
CA PRO A 392 -25.25 -23.18 -23.21
C PRO A 392 -23.84 -23.08 -22.60
N TRP A 393 -23.09 -24.18 -22.63
CA TRP A 393 -21.69 -24.23 -22.18
C TRP A 393 -20.75 -23.49 -23.13
N ALA A 394 -20.99 -23.57 -24.44
CA ALA A 394 -20.24 -22.82 -25.45
C ALA A 394 -20.43 -21.31 -25.27
N LYS A 395 -21.67 -20.86 -25.01
CA LYS A 395 -21.99 -19.44 -24.73
C LYS A 395 -21.26 -18.91 -23.49
N THR A 396 -21.19 -19.71 -22.43
CA THR A 396 -20.47 -19.35 -21.18
C THR A 396 -18.95 -19.30 -21.39
N ARG A 397 -18.40 -20.27 -22.12
CA ARG A 397 -16.96 -20.31 -22.48
C ARG A 397 -16.55 -19.10 -23.33
N THR A 398 -17.37 -18.71 -24.29
CA THR A 398 -17.10 -17.55 -25.16
C THR A 398 -17.11 -16.23 -24.37
N ARG A 399 -17.98 -16.11 -23.36
CA ARG A 399 -17.98 -14.96 -22.43
C ARG A 399 -16.68 -14.86 -21.62
N LEU A 400 -16.23 -15.98 -21.06
CA LEU A 400 -14.97 -16.03 -20.30
C LEU A 400 -13.76 -15.76 -21.20
N LYS A 401 -13.77 -16.29 -22.43
CA LYS A 401 -12.73 -16.04 -23.42
C LYS A 401 -12.66 -14.56 -23.82
N THR A 402 -13.81 -13.90 -24.02
CA THR A 402 -13.84 -12.47 -24.38
C THR A 402 -13.23 -11.59 -23.29
N GLU A 403 -13.54 -11.85 -22.02
CA GLU A 403 -12.91 -11.12 -20.90
C GLU A 403 -11.41 -11.44 -20.80
N TRP A 404 -11.00 -12.68 -21.09
CA TRP A 404 -9.59 -13.07 -21.14
C TRP A 404 -8.82 -12.38 -22.27
N ASP A 405 -9.41 -12.28 -23.46
CA ASP A 405 -8.79 -11.67 -24.64
C ASP A 405 -8.62 -10.15 -24.44
N LEU A 406 -9.61 -9.47 -23.83
CA LEU A 406 -9.49 -8.06 -23.43
C LEU A 406 -8.38 -7.84 -22.38
N LEU A 407 -8.31 -8.71 -21.37
CA LEU A 407 -7.26 -8.64 -20.35
C LEU A 407 -5.87 -8.95 -20.94
N THR A 408 -5.80 -9.86 -21.91
CA THR A 408 -4.55 -10.22 -22.60
C THR A 408 -4.09 -9.06 -23.47
N ASN A 409 -4.97 -8.40 -24.22
CA ASN A 409 -4.64 -7.20 -24.99
C ASN A 409 -4.02 -6.10 -24.09
N VAL A 410 -4.64 -5.82 -22.94
CA VAL A 410 -4.09 -4.85 -21.97
C VAL A 410 -2.73 -5.32 -21.44
N ALA A 411 -2.58 -6.60 -21.11
CA ALA A 411 -1.33 -7.16 -20.61
C ALA A 411 -0.20 -7.13 -21.64
N ASP A 412 -0.51 -7.40 -22.91
CA ASP A 412 0.44 -7.37 -24.03
C ASP A 412 0.86 -5.94 -24.36
N ALA A 413 -0.07 -4.98 -24.35
CA ALA A 413 0.23 -3.56 -24.51
C ALA A 413 1.11 -3.01 -23.37
N VAL A 414 0.92 -3.52 -22.15
CA VAL A 414 1.82 -3.23 -21.03
C VAL A 414 3.18 -3.92 -21.26
N GLY A 415 3.22 -5.17 -21.73
CA GLY A 415 4.44 -5.92 -21.99
C GLY A 415 5.34 -5.31 -23.07
N SER A 416 4.79 -4.92 -24.21
CA SER A 416 5.53 -4.37 -25.35
C SER A 416 6.14 -3.00 -25.05
N VAL A 417 5.57 -2.23 -24.12
CA VAL A 417 6.18 -1.00 -23.57
C VAL A 417 7.53 -1.28 -22.88
N PHE A 418 7.73 -2.49 -22.36
CA PHE A 418 8.92 -2.87 -21.59
C PHE A 418 9.98 -3.68 -22.38
N ASP A 419 9.68 -4.12 -23.59
CA ASP A 419 10.55 -4.99 -24.39
C ASP A 419 11.64 -4.26 -25.21
N ASN A 420 11.64 -2.93 -25.33
CA ASN A 420 12.59 -2.22 -26.23
C ASN A 420 13.82 -1.56 -25.57
N ASP A 421 14.13 -1.87 -24.31
CA ASP A 421 15.41 -1.47 -23.68
C ASP A 421 16.49 -2.58 -23.72
N ALA A 422 16.32 -3.66 -24.49
CA ALA A 422 17.43 -4.58 -24.79
C ALA A 422 17.20 -5.43 -26.05
N VAL A 423 18.17 -5.40 -26.95
CA VAL A 423 18.29 -6.25 -28.15
C VAL A 423 18.46 -7.74 -27.78
N SER A 424 17.84 -8.58 -28.62
CA SER A 424 18.04 -10.02 -28.86
C SER A 424 17.34 -11.09 -28.01
N GLN A 425 16.65 -11.96 -28.75
CA GLN A 425 15.91 -13.16 -28.37
C GLN A 425 16.80 -14.28 -27.82
N THR A 426 16.16 -15.18 -27.06
CA THR A 426 16.52 -16.57 -26.69
C THR A 426 16.96 -16.79 -25.24
N TYR A 427 16.01 -16.79 -24.28
CA TYR A 427 15.79 -17.90 -23.35
C TYR A 427 14.51 -17.68 -22.51
N ASN A 428 13.82 -18.79 -22.26
CA ASN A 428 12.44 -18.92 -21.81
C ASN A 428 12.15 -18.45 -20.36
N ARG A 429 10.90 -17.98 -20.16
CA ARG A 429 10.04 -18.12 -18.96
C ARG A 429 10.42 -17.46 -17.62
N ASN A 430 11.62 -16.90 -17.47
CA ASN A 430 12.09 -16.28 -16.20
C ASN A 430 12.05 -14.75 -16.13
N LEU A 431 11.65 -14.07 -17.21
CA LEU A 431 11.63 -12.61 -17.30
C LEU A 431 10.31 -11.99 -16.79
N PHE A 432 9.15 -12.60 -17.04
CA PHE A 432 7.85 -12.11 -16.53
C PHE A 432 7.82 -12.04 -14.99
N THR A 433 8.45 -13.01 -14.31
CA THR A 433 8.65 -13.04 -12.85
C THR A 433 9.69 -12.04 -12.35
N ARG A 434 10.69 -11.68 -13.17
CA ARG A 434 11.68 -10.61 -12.89
C ARG A 434 11.13 -9.21 -13.17
N TRP A 435 10.29 -9.05 -14.18
CA TRP A 435 9.64 -7.79 -14.57
C TRP A 435 8.45 -7.46 -13.68
N ARG A 436 7.61 -8.44 -13.32
CA ARG A 436 6.65 -8.32 -12.21
C ARG A 436 7.35 -7.96 -10.89
N ARG A 437 8.64 -8.24 -10.71
CA ARG A 437 9.42 -7.78 -9.54
C ARG A 437 9.96 -6.34 -9.69
N ARG A 438 10.14 -5.83 -10.92
CA ARG A 438 10.63 -4.45 -11.21
C ARG A 438 9.51 -3.41 -11.33
N LEU A 439 8.35 -3.73 -11.89
CA LEU A 439 7.16 -2.85 -11.89
C LEU A 439 6.40 -2.88 -10.57
N ASN A 440 6.51 -4.00 -9.85
CA ASN A 440 6.25 -4.07 -8.42
C ASN A 440 7.50 -3.60 -7.64
N SER A 441 8.32 -2.71 -8.21
CA SER A 441 9.26 -1.95 -7.39
C SER A 441 8.39 -1.11 -6.48
N ARG A 442 8.28 -1.60 -5.26
CA ARG A 442 7.45 -1.09 -4.18
C ARG A 442 7.74 0.39 -3.88
N GLU A 443 8.94 0.86 -4.23
CA GLU A 443 9.33 2.28 -4.20
C GLU A 443 8.62 3.15 -5.23
N TRP A 444 8.18 2.58 -6.35
CA TRP A 444 7.51 3.29 -7.43
C TRP A 444 6.14 3.79 -7.00
N THR A 445 5.37 3.05 -6.20
CA THR A 445 4.10 3.50 -5.60
C THR A 445 4.31 4.73 -4.71
N ALA A 446 5.35 4.72 -3.86
CA ALA A 446 5.68 5.87 -3.01
C ALA A 446 6.12 7.10 -3.83
N ARG A 447 6.92 6.89 -4.89
CA ARG A 447 7.31 7.95 -5.84
C ARG A 447 6.12 8.50 -6.64
N LEU A 448 5.23 7.62 -7.07
CA LEU A 448 4.02 7.99 -7.80
C LEU A 448 3.10 8.84 -6.92
N LEU A 449 2.91 8.45 -5.66
CA LEU A 449 2.13 9.22 -4.67
C LEU A 449 2.81 10.52 -4.22
N GLY A 450 4.07 10.77 -4.62
CA GLY A 450 4.81 11.98 -4.23
C GLY A 450 5.11 12.07 -2.73
N LEU A 451 5.15 10.94 -2.04
CA LEU A 451 5.36 10.88 -0.60
C LEU A 451 6.84 11.11 -0.27
N SER A 452 7.08 11.86 0.80
CA SER A 452 8.42 12.08 1.33
C SER A 452 9.07 10.75 1.72
N GLN A 453 10.35 10.62 1.40
CA GLN A 453 11.16 9.45 1.70
C GLN A 453 12.28 9.86 2.64
N SER A 454 12.59 9.02 3.62
CA SER A 454 13.76 9.23 4.48
C SER A 454 15.04 9.05 3.65
N ALA A 455 15.90 10.07 3.66
CA ALA A 455 17.21 10.03 3.02
C ALA A 455 18.30 9.71 4.06
N ASN A 456 19.31 8.91 3.67
CA ASN A 456 20.47 8.59 4.51
C ASN A 456 20.15 7.93 5.88
N THR A 457 19.10 7.09 5.93
CA THR A 457 18.69 6.39 7.16
C THR A 457 18.93 4.88 7.13
N GLU A 458 19.65 4.38 6.13
CA GLU A 458 19.71 2.95 5.79
C GLU A 458 20.20 2.03 6.91
N SER A 459 21.05 2.55 7.79
CA SER A 459 21.61 1.88 8.97
C SER A 459 20.89 2.24 10.27
N LYS A 460 19.95 3.19 10.27
CA LYS A 460 19.21 3.59 11.48
C LYS A 460 18.10 2.58 11.80
N PRO A 461 17.78 2.38 13.08
CA PRO A 461 16.68 1.52 13.49
C PRO A 461 15.33 2.07 12.98
N GLY A 462 14.43 1.17 12.66
CA GLY A 462 13.01 1.42 12.43
C GLY A 462 12.18 0.48 13.29
N LEU A 463 11.05 0.94 13.82
CA LEU A 463 10.20 0.11 14.67
C LEU A 463 8.78 0.01 14.12
N VAL A 464 8.27 -1.20 13.94
CA VAL A 464 6.86 -1.46 13.65
C VAL A 464 6.22 -2.11 14.87
N MET A 465 5.27 -1.41 15.50
CA MET A 465 4.51 -1.91 16.63
C MET A 465 3.12 -2.32 16.13
N ILE A 466 2.72 -3.55 16.42
CA ILE A 466 1.44 -4.12 16.00
C ILE A 466 0.65 -4.53 17.23
N GLN A 467 -0.47 -3.83 17.46
CA GLN A 467 -1.46 -4.14 18.48
C GLN A 467 -2.52 -5.08 17.90
N ILE A 468 -2.78 -6.21 18.57
CA ILE A 468 -3.98 -7.03 18.37
C ILE A 468 -4.96 -6.68 19.48
N ASP A 469 -5.98 -5.90 19.13
CA ASP A 469 -6.93 -5.31 20.07
C ASP A 469 -7.72 -6.39 20.82
N GLY A 470 -7.75 -6.33 22.16
CA GLY A 470 -8.56 -7.19 23.02
C GLY A 470 -8.14 -8.67 23.15
N LEU A 471 -7.03 -9.10 22.55
CA LEU A 471 -6.60 -10.52 22.57
C LEU A 471 -5.75 -10.86 23.80
N ALA A 472 -6.39 -11.46 24.80
CA ALA A 472 -5.72 -11.91 26.02
C ALA A 472 -4.62 -12.97 25.78
N HIS A 473 -3.59 -12.99 26.64
CA HIS A 473 -2.47 -13.93 26.58
C HIS A 473 -2.93 -15.40 26.49
N LYS A 474 -3.88 -15.81 27.36
CA LYS A 474 -4.42 -17.17 27.38
C LYS A 474 -5.04 -17.59 26.03
N HIS A 475 -5.75 -16.67 25.38
CA HIS A 475 -6.43 -16.92 24.11
C HIS A 475 -5.44 -16.96 22.94
N LEU A 476 -4.37 -16.17 22.99
CA LEU A 476 -3.28 -16.28 22.01
C LEU A 476 -2.59 -17.65 22.10
N VAL A 477 -2.22 -18.09 23.31
CA VAL A 477 -1.57 -19.40 23.52
C VAL A 477 -2.46 -20.53 22.99
N GLU A 478 -3.76 -20.47 23.27
CA GLU A 478 -4.73 -21.42 22.73
C GLU A 478 -4.81 -21.35 21.19
N ALA A 479 -4.89 -20.15 20.61
CA ALA A 479 -4.97 -19.96 19.16
C ALA A 479 -3.71 -20.48 18.43
N VAL A 480 -2.53 -20.30 19.01
CA VAL A 480 -1.26 -20.85 18.50
C VAL A 480 -1.28 -22.38 18.57
N ARG A 481 -1.74 -22.95 19.70
CA ARG A 481 -1.88 -24.41 19.87
C ARG A 481 -2.84 -25.02 18.84
N LEU A 482 -3.96 -24.35 18.57
CA LEU A 482 -4.97 -24.76 17.58
C LEU A 482 -4.56 -24.48 16.12
N GLY A 483 -3.36 -23.95 15.87
CA GLY A 483 -2.86 -23.67 14.52
C GLY A 483 -3.56 -22.49 13.82
N LYS A 484 -4.23 -21.60 14.57
CA LYS A 484 -4.88 -20.39 14.02
C LYS A 484 -3.91 -19.23 13.80
N MET A 485 -2.76 -19.24 14.47
CA MET A 485 -1.69 -18.24 14.36
C MET A 485 -0.35 -18.87 13.91
N PRO A 486 -0.29 -19.50 12.72
CA PRO A 486 0.90 -20.22 12.27
C PRO A 486 2.14 -19.33 12.08
N PHE A 487 1.98 -18.06 11.71
CA PHE A 487 3.11 -17.15 11.53
C PHE A 487 3.69 -16.69 12.87
N LEU A 488 2.87 -16.29 13.85
CA LEU A 488 3.38 -15.99 15.20
C LEU A 488 4.08 -17.22 15.81
N ARG A 489 3.54 -18.42 15.61
CA ARG A 489 4.20 -19.68 16.00
C ARG A 489 5.57 -19.84 15.33
N HIS A 490 5.69 -19.45 14.07
CA HIS A 490 6.96 -19.45 13.34
C HIS A 490 7.96 -18.45 13.92
N LEU A 491 7.52 -17.22 14.25
CA LEU A 491 8.38 -16.22 14.89
C LEU A 491 8.98 -16.75 16.20
N MET A 492 8.14 -17.34 17.06
CA MET A 492 8.57 -17.91 18.35
C MET A 492 9.58 -19.04 18.18
N ARG A 493 9.38 -19.92 17.19
CA ARG A 493 10.18 -21.14 17.04
C ARG A 493 11.42 -20.98 16.17
N ARG A 494 11.45 -20.02 15.25
CA ARG A 494 12.48 -19.93 14.19
C ARG A 494 13.18 -18.58 14.12
N GLU A 495 12.55 -17.51 14.58
CA GLU A 495 13.09 -16.15 14.48
C GLU A 495 13.51 -15.57 15.83
N GLY A 496 13.46 -16.38 16.90
CA GLY A 496 13.93 -15.99 18.24
C GLY A 496 13.03 -14.97 18.94
N TYR A 497 11.73 -15.03 18.71
CA TYR A 497 10.77 -14.23 19.46
C TYR A 497 10.36 -14.94 20.76
N HIS A 498 10.20 -14.17 21.84
CA HIS A 498 9.73 -14.65 23.13
C HIS A 498 8.40 -13.98 23.48
N LEU A 499 7.52 -14.74 24.13
CA LEU A 499 6.18 -14.31 24.52
C LEU A 499 6.19 -14.02 26.01
N GLU A 500 5.85 -12.79 26.37
CA GLU A 500 5.77 -12.29 27.74
C GLU A 500 4.33 -11.90 28.09
N GLU A 501 4.00 -12.03 29.37
CA GLU A 501 2.74 -11.49 29.90
C GLU A 501 2.80 -9.97 29.95
N PHE A 502 1.71 -9.32 29.51
CA PHE A 502 1.61 -7.87 29.47
C PHE A 502 0.43 -7.40 30.31
N TYR A 503 0.73 -6.67 31.39
CA TYR A 503 -0.26 -6.08 32.26
C TYR A 503 -0.76 -4.75 31.69
N ALA A 504 -2.04 -4.69 31.33
CA ALA A 504 -2.67 -3.56 30.64
C ALA A 504 -2.72 -2.25 31.47
N GLY A 505 -2.74 -2.36 32.79
CA GLY A 505 -3.08 -1.25 33.69
C GLY A 505 -4.58 -1.04 33.86
N GLN A 506 -4.97 -0.13 34.77
CA GLN A 506 -6.37 0.29 34.95
C GLN A 506 -6.61 1.74 34.47
N PRO A 507 -7.72 2.00 33.74
CA PRO A 507 -8.69 1.01 33.24
C PRO A 507 -8.06 0.17 32.12
N SER A 508 -8.34 -1.13 32.05
CA SER A 508 -7.82 -2.06 31.04
C SER A 508 -8.45 -1.81 29.66
N SER A 509 -8.11 -0.67 29.07
CA SER A 509 -8.74 -0.13 27.86
C SER A 509 -7.71 0.55 26.96
N THR A 510 -7.92 0.46 25.65
CA THR A 510 -7.06 1.09 24.64
C THR A 510 -6.68 2.54 24.92
N PRO A 511 -7.59 3.48 25.27
CA PRO A 511 -7.19 4.87 25.54
C PRO A 511 -6.24 4.99 26.74
N ALA A 512 -6.41 4.19 27.80
CA ALA A 512 -5.50 4.23 28.94
C ALA A 512 -4.12 3.65 28.58
N VAL A 513 -4.11 2.49 27.91
CA VAL A 513 -2.87 1.83 27.46
C VAL A 513 -2.10 2.72 26.47
N GLN A 514 -2.78 3.33 25.50
CA GLN A 514 -2.15 4.24 24.54
C GLN A 514 -1.68 5.53 25.21
N GLY A 515 -2.39 6.04 26.21
CA GLY A 515 -1.92 7.18 27.02
C GLY A 515 -0.59 6.87 27.71
N GLU A 516 -0.47 5.67 28.27
CA GLU A 516 0.74 5.24 28.95
C GLU A 516 1.87 4.87 27.96
N LEU A 517 1.57 4.17 26.88
CA LEU A 517 2.55 3.77 25.86
C LEU A 517 3.05 4.97 25.03
N PHE A 518 2.13 5.76 24.47
CA PHE A 518 2.48 6.84 23.56
C PHE A 518 2.91 8.11 24.26
N TYR A 519 2.52 8.32 25.52
CA TYR A 519 2.82 9.55 26.26
C TYR A 519 3.42 9.31 27.65
N GLY A 520 3.57 8.08 28.12
CA GLY A 520 4.16 7.81 29.44
C GLY A 520 3.28 8.21 30.61
N VAL A 521 1.98 8.45 30.39
CA VAL A 521 1.04 8.92 31.42
C VAL A 521 0.16 7.76 31.88
N LYS A 522 0.39 7.28 33.10
CA LYS A 522 -0.43 6.23 33.73
C LYS A 522 -1.82 6.74 34.07
N GLY A 523 -2.86 5.95 33.79
CA GLY A 523 -4.24 6.33 34.11
C GLY A 523 -4.70 7.58 33.39
N ALA A 524 -4.33 7.73 32.10
CA ALA A 524 -4.65 8.89 31.27
C ALA A 524 -6.15 9.24 31.21
N VAL A 525 -7.01 8.22 31.38
CA VAL A 525 -8.46 8.36 31.50
C VAL A 525 -8.95 7.47 32.65
N PRO A 526 -9.99 7.88 33.41
CA PRO A 526 -10.53 7.07 34.51
C PRO A 526 -11.45 5.92 34.05
N SER A 527 -11.94 5.97 32.81
CA SER A 527 -12.75 4.94 32.15
C SER A 527 -12.92 5.30 30.66
N PHE A 528 -13.50 4.40 29.85
CA PHE A 528 -13.74 4.66 28.43
C PHE A 528 -14.72 5.82 28.17
N SER A 529 -15.64 6.05 29.10
CA SER A 529 -16.49 7.25 29.17
C SER A 529 -16.55 7.77 30.59
N TYR A 530 -16.37 9.08 30.74
CA TYR A 530 -16.29 9.78 32.03
C TYR A 530 -16.70 11.24 31.86
N ARG A 531 -17.01 11.93 32.96
CA ARG A 531 -17.29 13.38 32.96
C ARG A 531 -16.00 14.14 33.24
N ASP A 532 -15.61 14.98 32.30
CA ASP A 532 -14.50 15.90 32.48
C ASP A 532 -14.88 16.99 33.50
N ARG A 533 -14.13 17.09 34.60
CA ARG A 533 -14.49 17.99 35.70
C ARG A 533 -14.33 19.46 35.35
N MET A 534 -13.39 19.80 34.47
CA MET A 534 -13.12 21.20 34.06
C MET A 534 -14.23 21.76 33.17
N THR A 535 -14.68 21.00 32.19
CA THR A 535 -15.70 21.43 31.23
C THR A 535 -17.12 21.03 31.63
N GLY A 536 -17.25 20.07 32.55
CA GLY A 536 -18.53 19.45 32.94
C GLY A 536 -19.12 18.54 31.87
N THR A 537 -18.42 18.30 30.75
CA THR A 537 -18.90 17.52 29.61
C THR A 537 -18.52 16.04 29.73
N VAL A 538 -19.36 15.16 29.21
CA VAL A 538 -19.06 13.71 29.17
C VAL A 538 -18.15 13.42 27.98
N PHE A 539 -16.95 12.94 28.26
CA PHE A 539 -16.02 12.45 27.26
C PHE A 539 -16.33 10.99 26.95
N LYS A 540 -16.19 10.64 25.67
CA LYS A 540 -16.30 9.28 25.14
C LYS A 540 -15.13 9.08 24.19
N MET A 541 -14.25 8.13 24.49
CA MET A 541 -12.98 8.02 23.75
C MET A 541 -13.13 7.57 22.30
N ILE A 542 -14.31 7.06 21.93
CA ILE A 542 -14.69 6.80 20.54
C ILE A 542 -14.97 8.08 19.72
N GLU A 543 -15.24 9.20 20.37
CA GLU A 543 -15.59 10.47 19.72
C GLU A 543 -14.35 11.34 19.48
N GLU A 544 -14.20 11.82 18.24
CA GLU A 544 -13.04 12.58 17.78
C GLU A 544 -12.72 13.79 18.67
N LYS A 545 -13.72 14.61 18.99
CA LYS A 545 -13.53 15.80 19.83
C LYS A 545 -13.03 15.46 21.24
N SER A 546 -13.47 14.34 21.81
CA SER A 546 -13.01 13.89 23.13
C SER A 546 -11.58 13.39 23.05
N ALA A 547 -11.25 12.57 22.04
CA ALA A 547 -9.92 12.04 21.84
C ALA A 547 -8.88 13.15 21.60
N ILE A 548 -9.20 14.17 20.79
CA ILE A 548 -8.32 15.32 20.51
C ILE A 548 -8.02 16.11 21.79
N GLU A 549 -9.03 16.34 22.63
CA GLU A 549 -8.87 17.09 23.88
C GLU A 549 -7.96 16.36 24.86
N VAL A 550 -8.17 15.05 25.05
CA VAL A 550 -7.33 14.24 25.92
C VAL A 550 -5.91 14.14 25.38
N GLU A 551 -5.73 13.92 24.08
CA GLU A 551 -4.41 13.90 23.46
C GLU A 551 -3.65 15.20 23.65
N ARG A 552 -4.32 16.36 23.54
CA ARG A 552 -3.69 17.66 23.80
C ARG A 552 -3.13 17.75 25.22
N ARG A 553 -3.83 17.22 26.23
CA ARG A 553 -3.37 17.18 27.63
C ARG A 553 -2.23 16.20 27.87
N LEU A 554 -2.11 15.16 27.03
CA LEU A 554 -1.02 14.19 27.11
C LEU A 554 0.26 14.75 26.46
N LEU A 555 0.12 15.46 25.34
CA LEU A 555 1.23 16.11 24.63
C LEU A 555 1.90 17.23 25.45
N THR A 556 1.19 17.87 26.38
CA THR A 556 1.79 18.86 27.29
C THR A 556 2.69 18.23 28.35
N GLN A 557 2.51 16.94 28.66
CA GLN A 557 3.29 16.24 29.68
C GLN A 557 4.55 15.61 29.09
N ASN A 558 4.43 14.93 27.95
CA ASN A 558 5.54 14.26 27.29
C ASN A 558 5.37 14.26 25.76
N PRO A 559 6.48 14.24 25.01
CA PRO A 559 6.42 14.05 23.56
C PRO A 559 5.88 12.65 23.19
N GLY A 560 5.16 12.60 22.08
CA GLY A 560 4.59 11.36 21.55
C GLY A 560 5.66 10.35 21.07
N LEU A 561 5.48 9.07 21.39
CA LEU A 561 6.36 7.98 20.95
C LEU A 561 6.48 7.91 19.43
N LEU A 562 5.40 8.19 18.72
CA LEU A 562 5.28 8.04 17.27
C LEU A 562 5.78 9.24 16.48
N SER A 563 6.46 10.20 17.13
CA SER A 563 7.01 11.40 16.48
C SER A 563 7.82 11.06 15.22
N GLY A 564 7.52 11.74 14.12
CA GLY A 564 8.14 11.51 12.81
C GLY A 564 7.73 10.22 12.10
N GLY A 565 6.82 9.45 12.70
CA GLY A 565 6.31 8.16 12.22
C GLY A 565 4.84 8.20 11.76
N SER A 566 4.20 7.04 11.76
CA SER A 566 2.77 6.90 11.40
C SER A 566 1.95 6.11 12.43
N SER A 567 0.66 6.43 12.50
CA SER A 567 -0.32 5.86 13.44
C SER A 567 -1.57 5.40 12.68
N TYR A 568 -1.94 4.12 12.83
CA TYR A 568 -3.07 3.49 12.15
C TYR A 568 -4.09 2.93 13.13
N SER A 569 -5.35 3.35 13.00
CA SER A 569 -6.51 2.83 13.74
C SER A 569 -6.39 2.89 15.27
N ASN A 570 -5.66 3.90 15.76
CA ASN A 570 -5.50 4.16 17.19
C ASN A 570 -6.54 5.16 17.71
N ILE A 571 -6.69 5.26 19.04
CA ILE A 571 -7.43 6.38 19.64
C ILE A 571 -6.63 7.66 19.44
N TYR A 572 -5.35 7.64 19.80
CA TYR A 572 -4.44 8.78 19.71
C TYR A 572 -3.48 8.69 18.51
N SER A 573 -3.00 9.84 18.03
CA SER A 573 -1.95 9.93 17.01
C SER A 573 -0.59 9.45 17.52
N GLY A 574 -0.36 9.52 18.84
CA GLY A 574 0.95 9.28 19.44
C GLY A 574 2.01 10.30 19.03
N GLY A 575 1.61 11.48 18.54
CA GLY A 575 2.49 12.50 17.96
C GLY A 575 2.98 12.18 16.55
N ALA A 576 2.35 11.22 15.85
CA ALA A 576 2.72 10.82 14.50
C ALA A 576 2.60 11.96 13.48
N MET A 577 3.44 11.91 12.44
CA MET A 577 3.35 12.83 11.31
C MET A 577 2.18 12.46 10.39
N GLU A 578 1.92 11.16 10.25
CA GLU A 578 0.88 10.61 9.39
C GLU A 578 -0.11 9.81 10.25
N THR A 579 -1.35 10.25 10.27
CA THR A 579 -2.46 9.63 11.01
C THR A 579 -3.47 9.06 10.03
N HIS A 580 -3.85 7.79 10.26
CA HIS A 580 -4.76 7.09 9.37
C HIS A 580 -5.81 6.34 10.19
N PHE A 581 -7.09 6.64 9.95
CA PHE A 581 -8.22 5.99 10.62
C PHE A 581 -8.18 6.07 12.15
N CYS A 582 -7.48 7.07 12.71
CA CYS A 582 -7.39 7.27 14.15
C CYS A 582 -8.59 8.08 14.66
N SER A 583 -9.02 7.88 15.91
CA SER A 583 -10.14 8.63 16.47
C SER A 583 -9.89 10.15 16.49
N VAL A 584 -8.64 10.59 16.63
CA VAL A 584 -8.23 12.01 16.59
C VAL A 584 -8.15 12.66 15.20
N ASP A 585 -8.18 11.87 14.12
CA ASP A 585 -8.08 12.37 12.74
C ASP A 585 -8.81 11.40 11.80
N LEU A 586 -10.12 11.56 11.68
CA LEU A 586 -11.02 10.63 10.96
C LEU A 586 -11.15 10.93 9.46
N GLY A 587 -10.16 11.61 8.87
CA GLY A 587 -10.23 12.15 7.51
C GLY A 587 -9.64 11.26 6.40
N TRP A 588 -10.50 10.70 5.55
CA TRP A 588 -10.11 10.25 4.19
C TRP A 588 -9.64 11.43 3.30
N ASP A 589 -10.04 12.65 3.66
CA ASP A 589 -9.87 13.89 2.89
C ASP A 589 -8.41 14.29 2.61
N ARG A 590 -7.44 13.94 3.47
CA ARG A 590 -6.01 14.24 3.27
C ARG A 590 -5.34 13.28 2.28
N LEU A 591 -5.76 12.02 2.27
CA LEU A 591 -5.20 10.99 1.39
C LEU A 591 -5.62 11.26 -0.07
N TRP A 592 -6.89 11.64 -0.29
CA TRP A 592 -7.45 11.87 -1.62
C TRP A 592 -7.15 13.26 -2.19
N ARG A 593 -7.02 14.32 -1.36
CA ARG A 593 -6.68 15.68 -1.86
C ARG A 593 -5.30 15.80 -2.49
N LYS A 594 -4.35 14.94 -2.09
CA LYS A 594 -2.95 15.01 -2.59
C LYS A 594 -2.68 14.10 -3.78
N VAL A 595 -3.53 13.09 -4.02
CA VAL A 595 -3.30 12.11 -5.08
C VAL A 595 -4.16 12.45 -6.29
N LYS A 596 -3.52 12.91 -7.37
CA LYS A 596 -4.21 13.21 -8.63
C LYS A 596 -4.99 11.97 -9.13
N PRO A 597 -6.24 12.11 -9.61
CA PRO A 597 -7.07 10.98 -10.05
C PRO A 597 -6.41 10.02 -11.05
N GLY A 598 -5.57 10.53 -11.97
CA GLY A 598 -4.82 9.69 -12.90
C GLY A 598 -3.79 8.76 -12.24
N LYS A 599 -3.20 9.19 -11.11
CA LYS A 599 -2.26 8.37 -10.33
C LYS A 599 -2.99 7.28 -9.54
N MET A 600 -4.19 7.58 -9.05
CA MET A 600 -5.10 6.61 -8.42
C MET A 600 -5.52 5.51 -9.40
N PHE A 601 -5.92 5.89 -10.61
CA PHE A 601 -6.30 4.95 -11.66
C PHE A 601 -5.14 4.02 -12.07
N LEU A 602 -3.94 4.60 -12.22
CA LEU A 602 -2.72 3.85 -12.51
C LEU A 602 -2.37 2.87 -11.38
N LEU A 603 -2.54 3.27 -10.11
CA LEU A 603 -2.38 2.38 -8.95
C LEU A 603 -3.38 1.24 -8.94
N MET A 604 -4.64 1.51 -9.27
CA MET A 604 -5.67 0.47 -9.38
C MET A 604 -5.34 -0.53 -10.48
N ILE A 605 -4.84 -0.08 -11.63
CA ILE A 605 -4.40 -0.97 -12.72
C ILE A 605 -3.21 -1.82 -12.29
N ILE A 606 -2.18 -1.22 -11.71
CA ILE A 606 -0.97 -1.94 -11.27
C ILE A 606 -1.30 -2.97 -10.20
N HIS A 607 -2.26 -2.66 -9.34
CA HIS A 607 -2.71 -3.54 -8.28
C HIS A 607 -3.96 -4.34 -8.63
N ILE A 608 -4.40 -4.38 -9.89
CA ILE A 608 -5.71 -4.96 -10.29
C ILE A 608 -5.84 -6.42 -9.88
N TYR A 609 -4.78 -7.22 -10.00
CA TYR A 609 -4.79 -8.62 -9.55
C TYR A 609 -4.93 -8.74 -8.03
N SER A 610 -4.30 -7.83 -7.29
CA SER A 610 -4.45 -7.79 -5.83
C SER A 610 -5.87 -7.36 -5.46
N ILE A 611 -6.42 -6.37 -6.14
CA ILE A 611 -7.80 -5.91 -5.94
C ILE A 611 -8.79 -7.05 -6.23
N VAL A 612 -8.70 -7.71 -7.38
CA VAL A 612 -9.58 -8.84 -7.75
C VAL A 612 -9.48 -9.97 -6.73
N TRP A 613 -8.27 -10.33 -6.29
CA TRP A 613 -8.07 -11.38 -5.30
C TRP A 613 -8.64 -11.01 -3.92
N GLU A 614 -8.42 -9.77 -3.46
CA GLU A 614 -8.97 -9.31 -2.18
C GLU A 614 -10.50 -9.15 -2.27
N THR A 615 -11.07 -8.74 -3.40
CA THR A 615 -12.52 -8.75 -3.66
C THR A 615 -13.08 -10.17 -3.61
N GLY A 616 -12.37 -11.15 -4.18
CA GLY A 616 -12.76 -12.56 -4.13
C GLY A 616 -12.81 -13.11 -2.70
N LYS A 617 -11.81 -12.77 -1.85
CA LYS A 617 -11.86 -13.10 -0.42
C LYS A 617 -13.01 -12.38 0.26
N MET A 618 -13.20 -11.10 -0.01
CA MET A 618 -14.29 -10.31 0.56
C MET A 618 -15.66 -10.91 0.21
N ALA A 619 -15.85 -11.42 -1.02
CA ALA A 619 -17.05 -12.15 -1.42
C ALA A 619 -17.21 -13.48 -0.67
N TRP A 620 -16.12 -14.23 -0.49
CA TRP A 620 -16.13 -15.46 0.33
C TRP A 620 -16.49 -15.18 1.80
N GLU A 621 -15.97 -14.09 2.37
CA GLU A 621 -16.29 -13.65 3.72
C GLU A 621 -17.74 -13.20 3.87
N ALA A 622 -18.28 -12.54 2.85
CA ALA A 622 -19.69 -12.19 2.76
C ALA A 622 -20.55 -13.45 2.79
N LEU A 623 -20.21 -14.48 1.98
CA LEU A 623 -20.95 -15.74 1.94
C LEU A 623 -20.97 -16.46 3.31
N ILE A 624 -19.83 -16.53 4.00
CA ILE A 624 -19.75 -17.09 5.37
C ILE A 624 -20.59 -16.27 6.35
N SER A 625 -20.56 -14.94 6.23
CA SER A 625 -21.34 -14.05 7.10
C SER A 625 -22.84 -14.19 6.86
N ILE A 626 -23.27 -14.38 5.61
CA ILE A 626 -24.65 -14.68 5.23
C ILE A 626 -25.08 -16.05 5.77
N ALA A 627 -24.22 -17.07 5.70
CA ALA A 627 -24.51 -18.37 6.30
C ALA A 627 -24.67 -18.28 7.84
N GLY A 628 -23.78 -17.52 8.51
CA GLY A 628 -23.87 -17.25 9.94
C GLY A 628 -25.12 -16.43 10.32
N PHE A 629 -25.56 -15.53 9.46
CA PHE A 629 -26.81 -14.77 9.58
C PHE A 629 -28.03 -15.70 9.56
N VAL A 630 -28.10 -16.62 8.61
CA VAL A 630 -29.19 -17.61 8.50
C VAL A 630 -29.27 -18.50 9.75
N ILE A 631 -28.13 -18.95 10.28
CA ILE A 631 -28.07 -19.70 11.54
C ILE A 631 -28.51 -18.82 12.73
N GLY A 632 -28.09 -17.54 12.76
CA GLY A 632 -28.49 -16.59 13.80
C GLY A 632 -30.00 -16.32 13.85
N LEU A 633 -30.65 -16.23 12.69
CA LEU A 633 -32.12 -16.12 12.58
C LEU A 633 -32.83 -17.36 13.14
N SER A 634 -32.30 -18.55 12.87
CA SER A 634 -32.87 -19.80 13.40
C SER A 634 -32.75 -19.92 14.93
N ALA A 635 -31.84 -19.16 15.55
CA ALA A 635 -31.67 -19.06 17.00
C ALA A 635 -32.44 -17.88 17.64
N GLY A 636 -33.39 -17.28 16.92
CA GLY A 636 -34.28 -16.22 17.44
C GLY A 636 -33.64 -14.83 17.57
N LYS A 637 -32.51 -14.57 16.91
CA LYS A 637 -31.83 -13.26 16.96
C LYS A 637 -32.46 -12.26 15.98
N ASN A 638 -32.43 -10.97 16.34
CA ASN A 638 -33.03 -9.90 15.55
C ASN A 638 -32.36 -9.74 14.16
N ALA A 639 -33.16 -9.86 13.10
CA ALA A 639 -32.70 -9.83 11.71
C ALA A 639 -31.98 -8.54 11.31
N ALA A 640 -32.48 -7.36 11.72
CA ALA A 640 -31.84 -6.08 11.37
C ALA A 640 -30.44 -5.94 12.02
N LYS A 641 -30.28 -6.43 13.26
CA LYS A 641 -29.00 -6.44 13.98
C LYS A 641 -27.99 -7.44 13.42
N GLU A 642 -28.46 -8.48 12.72
CA GLU A 642 -27.61 -9.49 12.09
C GLU A 642 -27.23 -9.12 10.64
N ILE A 643 -28.06 -8.38 9.88
CA ILE A 643 -27.67 -7.87 8.54
C ILE A 643 -26.61 -6.77 8.64
N ASN A 644 -26.82 -5.78 9.50
CA ASN A 644 -25.87 -4.67 9.69
C ASN A 644 -24.51 -5.16 10.19
N PHE A 645 -24.49 -6.28 10.90
CA PHE A 645 -23.27 -6.95 11.33
C PHE A 645 -22.42 -7.47 10.18
N ILE A 646 -23.04 -7.96 9.10
CA ILE A 646 -22.30 -8.42 7.92
C ILE A 646 -21.52 -7.25 7.30
N ALA A 647 -22.17 -6.10 7.18
CA ALA A 647 -21.54 -4.90 6.63
C ALA A 647 -20.38 -4.39 7.50
N THR A 648 -20.59 -4.26 8.81
CA THR A 648 -19.53 -3.86 9.76
C THR A 648 -18.37 -4.86 9.77
N ARG A 649 -18.67 -6.17 9.74
CA ARG A 649 -17.65 -7.24 9.68
C ARG A 649 -16.83 -7.15 8.40
N MET A 650 -17.46 -7.02 7.24
CA MET A 650 -16.74 -6.90 5.96
C MET A 650 -15.84 -5.66 5.93
N PHE A 651 -16.32 -4.55 6.49
CA PHE A 651 -15.55 -3.32 6.54
C PHE A 651 -14.38 -3.42 7.52
N ILE A 652 -14.62 -3.74 8.79
CA ILE A 652 -13.60 -3.65 9.85
C ILE A 652 -12.67 -4.87 9.83
N CYS A 653 -13.22 -6.08 9.69
CA CYS A 653 -12.42 -7.30 9.76
C CYS A 653 -11.68 -7.64 8.47
N VAL A 654 -12.09 -7.08 7.32
CA VAL A 654 -11.48 -7.38 6.01
C VAL A 654 -10.89 -6.12 5.38
N LEU A 655 -11.72 -5.15 5.00
CA LEU A 655 -11.24 -3.98 4.26
C LEU A 655 -10.25 -3.13 5.06
N LEU A 656 -10.61 -2.72 6.28
CA LEU A 656 -9.77 -1.87 7.12
C LEU A 656 -8.44 -2.57 7.46
N ARG A 657 -8.48 -3.85 7.83
CA ARG A 657 -7.27 -4.67 8.06
C ARG A 657 -6.33 -4.66 6.86
N ASP A 658 -6.86 -4.87 5.65
CA ASP A 658 -6.05 -4.90 4.44
C ASP A 658 -5.54 -3.50 4.03
N LEU A 659 -6.30 -2.44 4.30
CA LEU A 659 -5.87 -1.04 4.13
C LEU A 659 -4.73 -0.66 5.08
N ILE A 660 -4.84 -0.99 6.38
CA ILE A 660 -3.76 -0.79 7.36
C ILE A 660 -2.50 -1.54 6.92
N THR A 661 -2.67 -2.78 6.47
CA THR A 661 -1.57 -3.62 5.95
C THR A 661 -0.93 -3.01 4.70
N PHE A 662 -1.72 -2.38 3.82
CA PHE A 662 -1.21 -1.75 2.62
C PHE A 662 -0.48 -0.44 2.93
N GLY A 663 -1.07 0.45 3.73
CA GLY A 663 -0.48 1.73 4.14
C GLY A 663 0.83 1.54 4.90
N SER A 664 0.85 0.65 5.89
CA SER A 664 2.06 0.34 6.66
C SER A 664 3.22 -0.14 5.80
N ARG A 665 2.94 -0.94 4.77
CA ARG A 665 3.98 -1.39 3.82
C ARG A 665 4.56 -0.20 3.05
N ILE A 666 3.72 0.75 2.61
CA ILE A 666 4.19 2.00 1.98
C ILE A 666 5.09 2.77 2.94
N ASP A 667 4.74 2.88 4.21
CA ASP A 667 5.55 3.59 5.21
C ASP A 667 6.88 2.89 5.50
N ILE A 668 6.90 1.55 5.52
CA ILE A 668 8.13 0.75 5.62
C ILE A 668 9.06 1.06 4.43
N ILE A 669 8.50 1.15 3.22
CA ILE A 669 9.22 1.48 1.98
C ILE A 669 9.73 2.92 2.01
N ARG A 670 8.95 3.86 2.56
CA ARG A 670 9.36 5.27 2.76
C ARG A 670 10.49 5.41 3.80
N GLY A 671 10.61 4.45 4.71
CA GLY A 671 11.63 4.44 5.76
C GLY A 671 11.26 5.34 6.95
N LEU A 672 9.99 5.36 7.38
CA LEU A 672 9.58 6.07 8.60
C LEU A 672 10.24 5.44 9.86
N PRO A 673 10.64 6.23 10.86
CA PRO A 673 11.34 5.73 12.05
C PRO A 673 10.49 4.79 12.90
N VAL A 674 9.18 5.04 13.01
CA VAL A 674 8.27 4.26 13.86
C VAL A 674 6.88 4.21 13.22
N ILE A 675 6.24 3.05 13.26
CA ILE A 675 4.94 2.79 12.67
C ILE A 675 4.12 2.00 13.69
N HIS A 676 2.96 2.51 14.10
CA HIS A 676 2.04 1.79 14.98
C HIS A 676 0.75 1.39 14.26
N LEU A 677 0.37 0.12 14.38
CA LEU A 677 -0.81 -0.47 13.73
C LEU A 677 -1.72 -1.11 14.78
N ASN A 678 -3.00 -0.78 14.79
CA ASN A 678 -3.99 -1.45 15.64
C ASN A 678 -4.98 -2.28 14.80
N PHE A 679 -5.07 -3.59 15.07
CA PHE A 679 -6.01 -4.50 14.42
C PHE A 679 -7.23 -4.77 15.31
N LEU A 680 -8.34 -4.07 15.00
CA LEU A 680 -9.60 -4.06 15.77
C LEU A 680 -10.45 -5.34 15.66
N GLY A 681 -10.16 -6.22 14.69
CA GLY A 681 -11.11 -7.26 14.27
C GLY A 681 -11.39 -8.37 15.29
N TYR A 682 -10.53 -8.60 16.28
CA TYR A 682 -10.80 -9.58 17.34
C TYR A 682 -11.72 -8.99 18.41
N ASP A 683 -11.35 -7.82 18.95
CA ASP A 683 -12.08 -7.08 19.97
C ASP A 683 -13.57 -6.91 19.66
N GLU A 684 -13.90 -6.49 18.42
CA GLU A 684 -15.29 -6.30 18.00
C GLU A 684 -16.16 -7.56 18.09
N HIS A 685 -15.57 -8.73 17.82
CA HIS A 685 -16.27 -10.00 17.92
C HIS A 685 -16.33 -10.51 19.36
N ALA A 686 -15.27 -10.28 20.13
CA ALA A 686 -15.22 -10.63 21.54
C ALA A 686 -16.34 -9.90 22.31
N HIS A 687 -16.53 -8.60 22.10
CA HIS A 687 -17.65 -7.84 22.69
C HIS A 687 -19.02 -8.47 22.39
N ARG A 688 -19.29 -8.90 21.15
CA ARG A 688 -20.63 -9.37 20.78
C ARG A 688 -20.93 -10.82 21.16
N ARG A 689 -19.95 -11.71 21.06
CA ARG A 689 -20.17 -13.17 21.13
C ARG A 689 -19.35 -13.85 22.24
N GLY A 690 -18.58 -13.07 22.98
CA GLY A 690 -17.62 -13.55 23.97
C GLY A 690 -16.25 -13.87 23.36
N PRO A 691 -15.18 -13.75 24.16
CA PRO A 691 -13.80 -13.89 23.70
C PRO A 691 -13.44 -15.31 23.23
N ALA A 692 -14.04 -16.35 23.83
CA ALA A 692 -13.80 -17.75 23.44
C ALA A 692 -14.60 -18.20 22.19
N SER A 693 -15.46 -17.34 21.64
CA SER A 693 -16.37 -17.72 20.56
C SER A 693 -15.63 -18.13 19.27
N ALA A 694 -16.25 -19.04 18.51
CA ALA A 694 -15.72 -19.44 17.20
C ALA A 694 -15.57 -18.24 16.25
N PHE A 695 -16.44 -17.23 16.37
CA PHE A 695 -16.39 -16.00 15.58
C PHE A 695 -15.20 -15.11 15.94
N ALA A 696 -14.91 -14.89 17.23
CA ALA A 696 -13.73 -14.14 17.66
C ALA A 696 -12.43 -14.82 17.19
N ARG A 697 -12.33 -16.15 17.34
CA ARG A 697 -11.16 -16.92 16.88
C ARG A 697 -11.01 -16.99 15.37
N TRP A 698 -12.08 -16.73 14.62
CA TRP A 698 -12.08 -16.85 13.16
C TRP A 698 -11.34 -15.68 12.47
N THR A 699 -11.23 -14.49 13.10
CA THR A 699 -10.49 -13.35 12.53
C THR A 699 -8.97 -13.48 12.66
N LEU A 700 -8.50 -14.24 13.65
CA LEU A 700 -7.10 -14.42 14.00
C LEU A 700 -6.20 -14.89 12.83
N PRO A 701 -6.57 -15.90 12.01
CA PRO A 701 -5.76 -16.28 10.84
C PRO A 701 -5.60 -15.17 9.80
N GLY A 702 -6.59 -14.28 9.69
CA GLY A 702 -6.50 -13.12 8.81
C GLY A 702 -5.52 -12.07 9.33
N ILE A 703 -5.54 -11.82 10.64
CA ILE A 703 -4.58 -10.93 11.33
C ILE A 703 -3.16 -11.51 11.20
N ASP A 704 -2.95 -12.80 11.49
CA ASP A 704 -1.66 -13.50 11.37
C ASP A 704 -1.05 -13.38 9.97
N ARG A 705 -1.86 -13.53 8.92
CA ARG A 705 -1.42 -13.33 7.53
C ARG A 705 -1.01 -11.89 7.23
N CYS A 706 -1.70 -10.91 7.79
CA CYS A 706 -1.35 -9.50 7.63
C CYS A 706 -0.03 -9.17 8.33
N ILE A 707 0.16 -9.66 9.56
CA ILE A 707 1.43 -9.56 10.30
C ILE A 707 2.57 -10.20 9.48
N ALA A 708 2.35 -11.38 8.89
CA ALA A 708 3.33 -12.03 8.02
C ALA A 708 3.70 -11.18 6.80
N LYS A 709 2.73 -10.52 6.16
CA LYS A 709 2.96 -9.61 5.03
C LYS A 709 3.81 -8.40 5.46
N ILE A 710 3.52 -7.82 6.63
CA ILE A 710 4.23 -6.66 7.18
C ILE A 710 5.67 -7.03 7.54
N HIS A 711 5.87 -8.12 8.29
CA HIS A 711 7.21 -8.61 8.66
C HIS A 711 8.06 -8.96 7.43
N LYS A 712 7.44 -9.53 6.39
CA LYS A 712 8.15 -9.79 5.13
C LYS A 712 8.57 -8.51 4.41
N GLU A 713 7.86 -7.40 4.61
CA GLU A 713 8.19 -6.10 4.04
C GLU A 713 9.31 -5.42 4.84
N THR A 714 9.31 -5.52 6.17
CA THR A 714 10.38 -4.98 7.02
C THR A 714 11.73 -5.62 6.68
N GLN A 715 11.76 -6.94 6.48
CA GLN A 715 12.93 -7.69 6.01
C GLN A 715 13.46 -7.28 4.63
N ARG A 716 12.69 -6.53 3.84
CA ARG A 716 13.06 -6.09 2.49
C ARG A 716 13.34 -4.60 2.42
N SER A 717 13.24 -3.89 3.53
CA SER A 717 13.43 -2.45 3.55
C SER A 717 14.88 -2.11 3.23
N THR A 718 15.06 -1.29 2.21
CA THR A 718 16.37 -0.71 1.84
C THR A 718 16.68 0.55 2.65
N ARG A 719 15.70 1.13 3.37
CA ARG A 719 15.84 2.47 3.97
C ARG A 719 16.07 2.52 5.47
N ARG A 720 15.68 1.47 6.21
CA ARG A 720 15.91 1.31 7.65
C ARG A 720 15.97 -0.17 8.02
N ALA A 721 16.65 -0.47 9.12
CA ALA A 721 16.62 -1.80 9.72
C ALA A 721 15.41 -1.89 10.66
N TYR A 722 14.31 -2.47 10.18
CA TYR A 722 13.07 -2.53 10.93
C TYR A 722 12.97 -3.76 11.82
N ASP A 723 12.53 -3.54 13.06
CA ASP A 723 11.99 -4.57 13.94
C ASP A 723 10.47 -4.55 13.98
N VAL A 724 9.88 -5.70 14.31
CA VAL A 724 8.43 -5.85 14.49
C VAL A 724 8.17 -6.32 15.91
N TRP A 725 7.43 -5.52 16.69
CA TRP A 725 6.95 -5.87 18.03
C TRP A 725 5.44 -6.07 17.98
N ILE A 726 4.96 -7.20 18.50
CA ILE A 726 3.55 -7.56 18.44
C ILE A 726 3.04 -7.65 19.87
N TYR A 727 1.96 -6.98 20.20
CA TYR A 727 1.41 -7.00 21.55
C TYR A 727 -0.11 -6.90 21.54
N SER A 728 -0.73 -7.12 22.69
CA SER A 728 -2.13 -6.79 22.94
C SER A 728 -2.20 -5.81 24.10
N ASP A 729 -2.97 -4.75 23.92
CA ASP A 729 -3.11 -3.67 24.89
C ASP A 729 -3.92 -4.11 26.12
N HIS A 730 -4.94 -4.92 25.92
CA HIS A 730 -5.73 -5.56 26.97
C HIS A 730 -6.30 -6.89 26.47
N GLY A 731 -6.82 -7.71 27.40
CA GLY A 731 -7.64 -8.86 27.06
C GLY A 731 -9.12 -8.54 27.04
N GLN A 732 -9.93 -9.59 26.94
CA GLN A 732 -11.39 -9.53 27.02
C GLN A 732 -11.85 -10.58 28.02
N GLU A 733 -12.62 -10.14 29.02
CA GLU A 733 -13.22 -11.01 30.03
C GLU A 733 -14.57 -11.52 29.53
N GLU A 734 -14.85 -12.79 29.77
CA GLU A 734 -16.18 -13.34 29.51
C GLU A 734 -17.14 -12.84 30.59
N CYS A 735 -18.24 -12.22 30.18
CA CYS A 735 -19.10 -11.48 31.10
C CYS A 735 -20.59 -11.61 30.76
N ARG A 736 -21.44 -11.20 31.70
CA ARG A 736 -22.89 -11.09 31.51
C ARG A 736 -23.32 -9.62 31.55
N SER A 737 -24.29 -9.27 30.71
CA SER A 737 -24.91 -7.95 30.69
C SER A 737 -25.77 -7.73 31.93
N TYR A 738 -25.54 -6.62 32.64
CA TYR A 738 -26.34 -6.20 33.80
C TYR A 738 -27.83 -6.13 33.43
N ALA A 739 -28.16 -5.58 32.27
CA ALA A 739 -29.55 -5.43 31.83
C ALA A 739 -30.24 -6.77 31.54
N GLU A 740 -29.51 -7.75 31.00
CA GLU A 740 -30.07 -9.07 30.70
C GLU A 740 -30.27 -9.90 31.98
N VAL A 741 -29.41 -9.73 32.98
CA VAL A 741 -29.49 -10.47 34.25
C VAL A 741 -30.56 -9.88 35.18
N HIS A 742 -30.65 -8.55 35.27
CA HIS A 742 -31.54 -7.88 36.24
C HIS A 742 -32.84 -7.34 35.66
N GLY A 743 -33.03 -7.41 34.35
CA GLY A 743 -34.23 -6.89 33.68
C GLY A 743 -34.36 -5.36 33.67
N ARG A 744 -33.31 -4.63 34.09
CA ARG A 744 -33.23 -3.16 34.07
C ARG A 744 -31.79 -2.69 33.84
N THR A 745 -31.61 -1.48 33.32
CA THR A 745 -30.27 -0.91 33.08
C THR A 745 -29.61 -0.40 34.37
N VAL A 746 -28.28 -0.30 34.39
CA VAL A 746 -27.56 0.29 35.54
C VAL A 746 -27.99 1.74 35.78
N HIS A 747 -28.30 2.48 34.71
CA HIS A 747 -28.83 3.85 34.80
C HIS A 747 -30.17 3.90 35.53
N ALA A 748 -31.07 2.96 35.28
CA ALA A 748 -32.34 2.84 35.99
C ALA A 748 -32.14 2.47 37.46
N ALA A 749 -31.23 1.53 37.75
CA ALA A 749 -30.92 1.14 39.13
C ALA A 749 -30.33 2.30 39.95
N VAL A 750 -29.38 3.05 39.39
CA VAL A 750 -28.82 4.24 40.03
C VAL A 750 -29.89 5.32 40.19
N ARG A 751 -30.82 5.45 39.24
CA ARG A 751 -31.94 6.40 39.35
C ARG A 751 -32.85 6.14 40.54
N GLU A 752 -33.26 4.89 40.72
CA GLU A 752 -34.14 4.53 41.82
C GLU A 752 -33.48 4.79 43.17
N ILE A 753 -32.17 4.58 43.28
CA ILE A 753 -31.43 4.80 44.52
C ILE A 753 -31.29 6.28 44.84
N PHE A 754 -30.99 7.09 43.84
CA PHE A 754 -30.75 8.53 43.95
C PHE A 754 -31.98 9.35 43.55
N SER A 755 -33.19 8.86 43.83
CA SER A 755 -34.46 9.50 43.43
C SER A 755 -34.67 10.91 43.98
N GLU A 756 -33.88 11.32 44.99
CA GLU A 756 -33.85 12.68 45.52
C GLU A 756 -33.16 13.70 44.59
N PHE A 757 -32.43 13.23 43.57
CA PHE A 757 -31.79 14.05 42.55
C PHE A 757 -32.49 13.87 41.20
N GLU A 758 -32.67 14.96 40.44
CA GLU A 758 -33.09 14.84 39.04
C GLU A 758 -32.00 14.17 38.21
N LEU A 759 -32.36 13.23 37.34
CA LEU A 759 -31.41 12.54 36.44
C LEU A 759 -31.66 12.94 34.99
N GLU A 760 -30.56 13.17 34.27
CA GLU A 760 -30.60 13.56 32.86
C GLU A 760 -31.29 12.49 32.00
N GLU A 761 -32.47 12.80 31.45
CA GLU A 761 -33.33 11.83 30.72
C GLU A 761 -32.79 11.47 29.33
N GLU A 762 -32.10 12.39 28.66
CA GLU A 762 -31.69 12.22 27.25
C GLU A 762 -30.63 11.13 27.07
N TYR A 763 -29.88 10.83 28.14
CA TYR A 763 -28.89 9.75 28.18
C TYR A 763 -29.50 8.34 28.21
N LEU A 764 -30.78 8.19 28.59
CA LEU A 764 -31.49 6.90 28.70
C LEU A 764 -31.80 6.26 27.34
N LYS A 765 -32.22 7.06 26.35
CA LYS A 765 -32.77 6.54 25.08
C LYS A 765 -31.72 5.94 24.15
N PHE A 766 -30.45 6.33 24.32
CA PHE A 766 -29.38 6.00 23.38
C PHE A 766 -28.73 4.63 23.64
N TYR A 767 -28.71 4.16 24.88
CA TYR A 767 -28.11 2.87 25.26
C TYR A 767 -29.10 1.70 25.25
N ASP A 768 -30.41 1.99 25.31
CA ASP A 768 -31.47 0.98 25.39
C ASP A 768 -31.76 0.27 24.04
N ARG A 769 -31.29 0.81 22.91
CA ARG A 769 -31.63 0.26 21.57
C ARG A 769 -30.44 -0.14 20.69
N GLU A 770 -29.29 0.53 20.80
CA GLU A 770 -28.19 0.38 19.86
C GLU A 770 -26.83 0.20 20.56
N GLY A 771 -26.13 -0.90 20.24
CA GLY A 771 -24.76 -1.11 20.71
C GLY A 771 -23.79 -0.06 20.16
N ILE A 772 -22.65 0.08 20.82
CA ILE A 772 -21.53 1.02 20.56
C ILE A 772 -21.10 1.06 19.06
N GLN A 773 -21.45 0.01 18.30
CA GLN A 773 -21.16 -0.19 16.89
C GLN A 773 -21.88 0.77 15.92
N TRP A 774 -23.06 1.32 16.25
CA TRP A 774 -23.75 2.27 15.35
C TRP A 774 -23.00 3.60 15.20
N LYS A 775 -22.22 3.99 16.22
CA LYS A 775 -21.29 5.11 16.10
C LYS A 775 -20.15 4.77 15.13
N ARG A 776 -19.59 3.54 15.15
CA ARG A 776 -18.56 3.04 14.18
C ARG A 776 -19.00 3.08 12.71
N LEU A 777 -20.30 3.04 12.43
CA LEU A 777 -20.83 3.19 11.05
C LEU A 777 -20.94 4.65 10.58
N ARG A 778 -21.05 5.63 11.49
CA ARG A 778 -21.02 7.08 11.15
C ARG A 778 -19.64 7.55 10.62
N TYR A 779 -18.65 6.66 10.56
CA TYR A 779 -17.28 6.88 10.08
C TYR A 779 -17.18 6.91 8.53
N LEU A 780 -18.29 6.64 7.84
CA LEU A 780 -18.43 6.72 6.37
C LEU A 780 -18.99 8.06 5.88
N ASP A 781 -19.14 9.06 6.75
CA ASP A 781 -19.72 10.36 6.40
C ASP A 781 -18.71 11.29 5.70
N SER A 782 -18.13 10.80 4.60
CA SER A 782 -17.38 11.59 3.64
C SER A 782 -18.06 11.53 2.26
N GLY A 783 -18.98 12.46 2.03
CA GLY A 783 -19.23 13.07 0.71
C GLY A 783 -20.28 12.48 -0.22
N LEU A 784 -20.56 11.17 -0.20
CA LEU A 784 -21.43 10.55 -1.23
C LEU A 784 -22.82 10.10 -0.71
N LEU A 785 -22.97 9.89 0.60
CA LEU A 785 -24.24 9.49 1.24
C LEU A 785 -24.76 10.48 2.29
N ALA A 786 -24.06 11.60 2.51
CA ALA A 786 -24.41 12.64 3.49
C ALA A 786 -25.80 13.27 3.26
N GLY A 787 -26.34 13.18 2.02
CA GLY A 787 -27.65 13.73 1.68
C GLY A 787 -28.85 12.89 2.14
N LEU A 788 -28.67 11.61 2.49
CA LEU A 788 -29.78 10.70 2.79
C LEU A 788 -29.99 10.43 4.30
N VAL A 789 -29.08 10.91 5.15
CA VAL A 789 -29.22 10.80 6.62
C VAL A 789 -28.97 12.19 7.22
N LYS A 790 -30.05 12.90 7.54
CA LYS A 790 -29.99 14.24 8.16
C LYS A 790 -29.06 14.27 9.39
N PRO A 791 -28.40 15.42 9.65
CA PRO A 791 -27.43 15.55 10.72
C PRO A 791 -28.14 15.71 12.08
N TRP A 792 -28.29 14.62 12.83
CA TRP A 792 -28.40 14.69 14.29
C TRP A 792 -27.00 14.97 14.86
N LEU A 793 -26.53 16.20 14.66
CA LEU A 793 -25.44 16.78 15.43
C LEU A 793 -25.94 16.93 16.86
N HIS A 794 -25.50 16.03 17.75
CA HIS A 794 -25.75 16.18 19.18
C HIS A 794 -25.13 17.51 19.63
N ASN A 795 -25.98 18.40 20.12
CA ASN A 795 -25.61 19.47 21.04
C ASN A 795 -24.74 18.86 22.15
N ARG A 796 -23.62 19.52 22.48
CA ARG A 796 -23.03 19.36 23.81
C ARG A 796 -24.02 20.01 24.78
N GLU A 797 -24.98 19.25 25.30
CA GLU A 797 -25.73 19.74 26.44
C GLU A 797 -24.83 19.66 27.67
N ARG A 798 -24.65 20.83 28.31
CA ARG A 798 -23.96 20.96 29.59
C ARG A 798 -24.97 20.46 30.62
N ALA A 799 -24.68 19.35 31.29
CA ALA A 799 -25.55 18.84 32.35
C ALA A 799 -25.88 19.97 33.35
N LYS A 800 -27.16 20.18 33.63
CA LYS A 800 -27.64 21.23 34.55
C LYS A 800 -27.05 21.00 35.95
N GLU A 801 -26.78 22.07 36.69
CA GLU A 801 -26.04 22.04 37.97
C GLU A 801 -26.63 21.12 39.05
N ASN A 802 -27.92 20.73 38.96
CA ASN A 802 -28.63 19.89 39.93
C ASN A 802 -28.84 18.42 39.52
N GLN A 803 -28.17 17.90 38.48
CA GLN A 803 -28.41 16.54 38.00
C GLN A 803 -27.30 15.53 38.33
N ALA A 804 -27.69 14.32 38.72
CA ALA A 804 -26.78 13.19 38.82
C ALA A 804 -26.49 12.61 37.41
N VAL A 805 -25.24 12.19 37.16
CA VAL A 805 -24.79 11.68 35.86
C VAL A 805 -24.13 10.32 36.04
N VAL A 806 -24.47 9.35 35.20
CA VAL A 806 -23.90 8.00 35.22
C VAL A 806 -23.19 7.71 33.91
N THR A 807 -21.89 7.48 33.97
CA THR A 807 -21.08 7.03 32.82
C THR A 807 -20.63 5.61 33.05
N ALA A 808 -21.19 4.65 32.31
CA ALA A 808 -20.83 3.24 32.42
C ALA A 808 -20.68 2.65 31.01
N MET A 809 -19.45 2.28 30.65
CA MET A 809 -19.12 1.58 29.40
C MET A 809 -18.10 0.49 29.75
N GLY A 810 -18.44 -0.76 29.48
CA GLY A 810 -17.71 -1.93 29.98
C GLY A 810 -18.05 -2.26 31.44
N PRO A 811 -17.13 -2.88 32.18
CA PRO A 811 -17.32 -3.34 33.56
C PRO A 811 -16.97 -2.27 34.60
N ILE A 812 -16.48 -1.08 34.20
CA ILE A 812 -16.27 0.07 35.09
C ILE A 812 -17.16 1.25 34.68
N GLY A 813 -17.71 1.94 35.68
CA GLY A 813 -18.44 3.19 35.50
C GLY A 813 -18.24 4.17 36.65
N HIS A 814 -18.78 5.38 36.48
CA HIS A 814 -18.73 6.45 37.47
C HIS A 814 -20.12 7.05 37.67
N VAL A 815 -20.45 7.33 38.93
CA VAL A 815 -21.66 8.03 39.35
C VAL A 815 -21.25 9.41 39.88
N TYR A 816 -21.67 10.46 39.19
CA TYR A 816 -21.42 11.85 39.55
C TYR A 816 -22.66 12.42 40.21
N LEU A 817 -22.48 13.08 41.35
CA LEU A 817 -23.56 13.71 42.11
C LEU A 817 -23.45 15.25 42.02
N PRO A 818 -24.58 15.98 42.11
CA PRO A 818 -24.59 17.44 42.03
C PRO A 818 -24.09 18.12 43.32
N ARG A 819 -24.10 17.41 44.45
CA ARG A 819 -23.54 17.87 45.74
C ARG A 819 -22.60 16.83 46.33
N GLU A 820 -21.71 17.28 47.21
CA GLU A 820 -20.96 16.37 48.08
C GLU A 820 -21.87 15.82 49.19
N LEU A 821 -21.70 14.53 49.50
CA LEU A 821 -22.42 13.83 50.56
C LEU A 821 -21.59 13.85 51.85
N ASP A 822 -22.23 13.77 53.01
CA ASP A 822 -21.51 13.49 54.24
C ASP A 822 -21.01 12.04 54.33
N ALA A 823 -20.21 11.74 55.35
CA ALA A 823 -19.55 10.43 55.44
C ALA A 823 -20.54 9.27 55.67
N GLU A 824 -21.67 9.53 56.33
CA GLU A 824 -22.69 8.52 56.61
C GLU A 824 -23.63 8.35 55.40
N GLU A 825 -24.06 9.46 54.79
CA GLU A 825 -24.79 9.47 53.51
C GLU A 825 -24.00 8.71 52.44
N GLN A 826 -22.71 8.99 52.30
CA GLN A 826 -21.86 8.37 51.29
C GLN A 826 -21.76 6.85 51.48
N ARG A 827 -21.65 6.41 52.74
CA ARG A 827 -21.62 5.00 53.11
C ARG A 827 -22.96 4.31 52.85
N GLN A 828 -24.06 4.96 53.22
CA GLN A 828 -25.41 4.44 53.04
C GLN A 828 -25.72 4.23 51.55
N TYR A 829 -25.42 5.22 50.72
CA TYR A 829 -25.62 5.12 49.27
C TYR A 829 -24.72 4.06 48.61
N ALA A 830 -23.46 3.91 49.06
CA ALA A 830 -22.61 2.81 48.60
C ALA A 830 -23.23 1.44 48.87
N ARG A 831 -23.79 1.24 50.07
CA ARG A 831 -24.49 -0.01 50.43
C ARG A 831 -25.74 -0.23 49.59
N ARG A 832 -26.56 0.82 49.38
CA ARG A 832 -27.76 0.74 48.55
C ARG A 832 -27.43 0.41 47.09
N LEU A 833 -26.34 0.95 46.55
CA LEU A 833 -25.85 0.59 45.21
C LEU A 833 -25.52 -0.90 45.09
N VAL A 834 -25.01 -1.52 46.15
CA VAL A 834 -24.76 -2.97 46.19
C VAL A 834 -26.05 -3.77 46.44
N SER A 835 -26.84 -3.41 47.44
CA SER A 835 -27.98 -4.23 47.90
C SER A 835 -29.26 -4.04 47.08
N GLU A 836 -29.61 -2.79 46.77
CA GLU A 836 -30.80 -2.44 45.97
C GLU A 836 -30.43 -2.36 44.49
N GLY A 837 -29.27 -1.77 44.20
CA GLY A 837 -28.75 -1.58 42.84
C GLY A 837 -28.07 -2.82 42.28
N LEU A 838 -27.86 -3.86 43.10
CA LEU A 838 -27.22 -5.11 42.71
C LEU A 838 -25.84 -4.91 42.07
N ILE A 839 -25.14 -3.80 42.30
CA ILE A 839 -23.82 -3.57 41.71
C ILE A 839 -22.79 -4.43 42.46
N PRO A 840 -21.97 -5.26 41.79
CA PRO A 840 -21.05 -6.19 42.46
C PRO A 840 -20.08 -5.51 43.43
N THR A 841 -19.39 -4.47 42.97
CA THR A 841 -18.43 -3.71 43.79
C THR A 841 -18.55 -2.21 43.54
N VAL A 842 -18.57 -1.42 44.61
CA VAL A 842 -18.65 0.05 44.57
C VAL A 842 -17.49 0.67 45.35
N PHE A 843 -16.69 1.48 44.69
CA PHE A 843 -15.59 2.23 45.30
C PHE A 843 -16.01 3.67 45.59
N PHE A 844 -15.59 4.20 46.75
CA PHE A 844 -15.84 5.58 47.13
C PHE A 844 -14.71 6.12 48.03
N ARG A 845 -14.53 7.44 48.00
CA ARG A 845 -13.51 8.15 48.78
C ARG A 845 -14.12 8.78 50.00
N ASN A 846 -13.65 8.42 51.20
CA ASN A 846 -14.09 9.05 52.44
C ASN A 846 -13.45 10.45 52.65
N ARG A 847 -13.89 11.19 53.68
CA ARG A 847 -13.38 12.54 54.01
C ARG A 847 -11.87 12.61 54.28
N ASN A 848 -11.24 11.51 54.69
CA ASN A 848 -9.80 11.44 54.95
C ASN A 848 -9.00 11.05 53.68
N GLY A 849 -9.64 10.98 52.51
CA GLY A 849 -9.01 10.60 51.24
C GLY A 849 -8.72 9.11 51.09
N VAL A 850 -9.18 8.28 52.03
CA VAL A 850 -9.04 6.82 51.99
C VAL A 850 -10.10 6.25 51.06
N ILE A 851 -9.68 5.35 50.17
CA ILE A 851 -10.58 4.67 49.24
C ILE A 851 -11.13 3.42 49.91
N LYS A 852 -12.47 3.33 49.97
CA LYS A 852 -13.20 2.16 50.45
C LYS A 852 -13.89 1.47 49.28
N ALA A 853 -14.05 0.16 49.38
CA ALA A 853 -14.88 -0.64 48.50
C ALA A 853 -16.04 -1.24 49.31
N CYS A 854 -17.22 -1.32 48.73
CA CYS A 854 -18.37 -2.02 49.27
C CYS A 854 -18.80 -3.10 48.27
N ASN A 855 -19.01 -4.31 48.74
CA ASN A 855 -19.59 -5.41 47.97
C ASN A 855 -20.54 -6.24 48.88
N ALA A 856 -21.11 -7.33 48.36
CA ALA A 856 -22.05 -8.16 49.12
C ALA A 856 -21.46 -8.82 50.39
N ARG A 857 -20.12 -8.93 50.48
CA ARG A 857 -19.39 -9.50 51.62
C ARG A 857 -19.10 -8.47 52.71
N GLY A 858 -19.17 -7.17 52.41
CA GLY A 858 -18.93 -6.11 53.39
C GLY A 858 -18.25 -4.88 52.82
N GLU A 859 -17.62 -4.12 53.71
CA GLU A 859 -16.81 -2.94 53.36
C GLU A 859 -15.33 -3.22 53.60
N PHE A 860 -14.50 -2.81 52.65
CA PHE A 860 -13.06 -3.07 52.61
C PHE A 860 -12.30 -1.77 52.37
N VAL A 861 -11.05 -1.71 52.82
CA VAL A 861 -10.16 -0.55 52.72
C VAL A 861 -8.99 -0.85 51.79
N LEU A 862 -8.79 -0.02 50.77
CA LEU A 862 -7.62 -0.12 49.87
C LEU A 862 -6.45 0.73 50.39
N PRO A 863 -5.19 0.22 50.34
CA PRO A 863 -4.76 -1.05 49.74
C PRO A 863 -4.80 -2.29 50.66
N GLN A 864 -5.13 -2.16 51.95
CA GLN A 864 -4.93 -3.21 52.95
C GLN A 864 -5.73 -4.49 52.68
N GLU A 865 -6.98 -4.37 52.25
CA GLU A 865 -7.94 -5.46 52.04
C GLU A 865 -8.20 -5.70 50.55
N ALA A 866 -7.18 -5.46 49.71
CA ALA A 866 -7.30 -5.62 48.26
C ALA A 866 -7.60 -7.07 47.82
N ALA A 867 -7.07 -8.04 48.55
CA ALA A 867 -7.29 -9.47 48.28
C ALA A 867 -8.76 -9.87 48.40
N ASP A 868 -9.50 -9.27 49.34
CA ASP A 868 -10.94 -9.54 49.52
C ASP A 868 -11.82 -8.90 48.43
N ILE A 869 -11.28 -7.89 47.74
CA ILE A 869 -11.95 -7.16 46.66
C ILE A 869 -11.67 -7.82 45.31
N PHE A 870 -10.40 -8.06 44.97
CA PHE A 870 -9.99 -8.54 43.65
C PHE A 870 -9.72 -10.05 43.59
N GLY A 871 -9.65 -10.71 44.75
CA GLY A 871 -9.31 -12.12 44.91
C GLY A 871 -7.82 -12.34 45.21
N GLU A 872 -7.50 -13.21 46.19
CA GLU A 872 -6.13 -13.57 46.56
C GLU A 872 -5.30 -14.12 45.37
N GLY A 873 -5.95 -14.82 44.43
CA GLY A 873 -5.31 -15.39 43.24
C GLY A 873 -5.15 -14.44 42.05
N HIS A 874 -5.41 -13.14 42.21
CA HIS A 874 -5.30 -12.19 41.09
C HIS A 874 -3.82 -12.05 40.64
N PRO A 875 -3.49 -12.28 39.35
CA PRO A 875 -2.10 -12.37 38.86
C PRO A 875 -1.29 -11.07 39.04
N HIS A 876 -1.97 -9.93 39.07
CA HIS A 876 -1.39 -8.59 39.25
C HIS A 876 -2.04 -7.83 40.41
N LEU A 877 -2.28 -8.51 41.55
CA LEU A 877 -3.04 -7.95 42.68
C LEU A 877 -2.48 -6.60 43.16
N GLN A 878 -1.16 -6.47 43.27
CA GLN A 878 -0.53 -5.21 43.70
C GLN A 878 -0.75 -4.11 42.67
N GLU A 879 -0.48 -4.38 41.39
CA GLU A 879 -0.57 -3.40 40.31
C GLU A 879 -2.01 -2.92 40.09
N VAL A 880 -2.98 -3.84 40.10
CA VAL A 880 -4.42 -3.50 39.98
C VAL A 880 -4.86 -2.64 41.16
N THR A 881 -4.41 -2.94 42.37
CA THR A 881 -4.69 -2.13 43.57
C THR A 881 -4.18 -0.71 43.42
N GLU A 882 -2.92 -0.54 43.00
CA GLU A 882 -2.29 0.77 42.80
C GLU A 882 -2.98 1.57 41.69
N ASP A 883 -3.34 0.93 40.59
CA ASP A 883 -4.00 1.60 39.46
C ASP A 883 -5.47 1.94 39.79
N MET A 884 -6.20 1.08 40.51
CA MET A 884 -7.55 1.39 41.00
C MET A 884 -7.56 2.53 42.01
N LEU A 885 -6.57 2.61 42.90
CA LEU A 885 -6.37 3.77 43.77
C LEU A 885 -6.16 5.04 42.94
N ARG A 886 -5.42 4.97 41.82
CA ARG A 886 -5.21 6.12 40.93
C ARG A 886 -6.51 6.53 40.24
N ILE A 887 -7.31 5.60 39.74
CA ILE A 887 -8.62 5.89 39.16
C ILE A 887 -9.51 6.56 40.21
N CYS A 888 -9.69 5.97 41.38
CA CYS A 888 -10.60 6.50 42.41
C CYS A 888 -10.14 7.87 42.95
N ARG A 889 -8.86 8.21 42.83
CA ARG A 889 -8.30 9.53 43.19
C ARG A 889 -8.31 10.54 42.05
N SER A 890 -8.56 10.10 40.82
CA SER A 890 -8.59 10.98 39.64
C SER A 890 -9.61 12.11 39.84
N PRO A 891 -9.28 13.36 39.44
CA PRO A 891 -10.21 14.47 39.53
C PRO A 891 -11.46 14.27 38.67
N ASP A 892 -11.37 13.45 37.62
CA ASP A 892 -12.44 13.16 36.67
C ASP A 892 -13.29 11.93 37.06
N SER A 893 -13.00 11.30 38.20
CA SER A 893 -13.81 10.18 38.71
C SER A 893 -15.06 10.66 39.44
N GLY A 894 -16.09 9.82 39.42
CA GLY A 894 -17.36 10.10 40.10
C GLY A 894 -17.24 10.09 41.63
N ALA A 895 -18.33 10.47 42.30
CA ALA A 895 -18.47 10.27 43.74
C ALA A 895 -18.41 8.77 44.11
N TYR A 896 -18.88 7.92 43.20
CA TYR A 896 -18.70 6.48 43.22
C TYR A 896 -18.08 6.00 41.91
N THR A 897 -17.12 5.08 42.01
CA THR A 897 -16.67 4.25 40.88
C THR A 897 -17.31 2.88 41.04
N ILE A 898 -18.13 2.47 40.09
CA ILE A 898 -18.84 1.20 40.10
C ILE A 898 -18.08 0.17 39.26
N SER A 899 -18.03 -1.08 39.73
CA SER A 899 -17.38 -2.18 39.04
C SER A 899 -18.28 -3.41 38.99
N GLY A 900 -18.38 -4.01 37.81
CA GLY A 900 -19.04 -5.29 37.58
C GLY A 900 -18.19 -6.51 37.98
N TRP A 901 -17.00 -6.30 38.55
CA TRP A 901 -16.12 -7.39 38.98
C TRP A 901 -16.53 -7.93 40.36
N ASP A 902 -16.58 -9.27 40.45
CA ASP A 902 -16.63 -10.03 41.70
C ASP A 902 -15.74 -11.28 41.54
N PRO A 903 -14.70 -11.48 42.38
CA PRO A 903 -13.81 -12.64 42.28
C PRO A 903 -14.50 -13.99 42.54
N THR A 904 -15.69 -13.99 43.14
CA THR A 904 -16.45 -15.22 43.43
C THR A 904 -17.56 -15.52 42.41
N GLY A 905 -17.84 -14.59 41.50
CA GLY A 905 -18.97 -14.63 40.58
C GLY A 905 -18.55 -14.59 39.11
N VAL A 906 -19.53 -14.61 38.21
CA VAL A 906 -19.30 -14.30 36.80
C VAL A 906 -19.21 -12.78 36.67
N PRO A 907 -18.15 -12.22 36.05
CA PRO A 907 -18.01 -10.78 35.87
C PRO A 907 -19.16 -10.18 35.06
N TRP A 908 -19.57 -8.97 35.42
CA TRP A 908 -20.65 -8.24 34.75
C TRP A 908 -20.12 -7.05 33.99
N THR A 909 -20.88 -6.70 32.97
CA THR A 909 -20.68 -5.48 32.19
C THR A 909 -21.98 -4.69 32.16
N PHE A 910 -21.86 -3.36 32.14
CA PHE A 910 -23.03 -2.49 32.22
C PHE A 910 -23.77 -2.34 30.88
N PRO A 911 -23.09 -2.31 29.71
CA PRO A 911 -23.72 -2.45 28.39
C PRO A 911 -24.15 -3.87 28.04
N VAL A 912 -24.92 -4.04 26.97
CA VAL A 912 -25.31 -5.37 26.46
C VAL A 912 -24.20 -5.95 25.56
N GLU A 913 -23.31 -6.75 26.16
CA GLU A 913 -22.18 -7.40 25.50
C GLU A 913 -21.83 -8.75 26.18
N GLY A 914 -21.19 -9.67 25.45
CA GLY A 914 -20.77 -11.00 25.92
C GLY A 914 -19.28 -11.11 26.25
N GLY A 915 -18.50 -10.10 25.87
CA GLY A 915 -17.14 -9.88 26.32
C GLY A 915 -16.99 -8.42 26.73
N ALA A 916 -16.23 -8.15 27.78
CA ALA A 916 -15.97 -6.80 28.25
C ALA A 916 -14.51 -6.61 28.65
N HIS A 917 -14.08 -5.36 28.65
CA HIS A 917 -12.78 -4.93 29.14
C HIS A 917 -12.91 -3.53 29.78
N GLY A 918 -11.89 -3.09 30.51
CA GLY A 918 -11.85 -1.78 31.19
C GLY A 918 -11.91 -1.88 32.71
N GLY A 919 -11.98 -3.08 33.28
CA GLY A 919 -12.01 -3.37 34.71
C GLY A 919 -10.85 -4.26 35.22
N PRO A 920 -10.94 -4.69 36.49
CA PRO A 920 -9.89 -5.40 37.21
C PRO A 920 -9.92 -6.92 37.02
N GLY A 921 -10.59 -7.43 35.99
CA GLY A 921 -10.67 -8.86 35.74
C GLY A 921 -9.36 -9.49 35.29
N TRP A 922 -9.24 -10.79 35.54
CA TRP A 922 -8.00 -11.55 35.30
C TRP A 922 -7.62 -11.56 33.82
N THR A 923 -8.59 -11.83 32.94
CA THR A 923 -8.33 -11.98 31.51
C THR A 923 -8.19 -10.62 30.84
N GLU A 924 -9.00 -9.64 31.22
CA GLU A 924 -8.96 -8.29 30.63
C GLU A 924 -7.66 -7.54 30.96
N THR A 925 -7.03 -7.82 32.11
CA THR A 925 -5.75 -7.21 32.48
C THR A 925 -4.52 -7.92 31.91
N GLN A 926 -4.67 -9.17 31.44
CA GLN A 926 -3.59 -10.01 30.90
C GLN A 926 -3.55 -9.98 29.36
N GLY A 927 -2.98 -8.90 28.81
CA GLY A 927 -2.50 -8.86 27.43
C GLY A 927 -1.21 -9.69 27.25
N PHE A 928 -0.58 -9.57 26.08
CA PHE A 928 0.72 -10.21 25.83
C PHE A 928 1.67 -9.26 25.09
N ALA A 929 2.96 -9.53 25.17
CA ALA A 929 3.99 -8.93 24.32
C ALA A 929 4.86 -10.02 23.69
N LEU A 930 4.96 -10.02 22.36
CA LEU A 930 5.78 -10.94 21.57
C LEU A 930 6.93 -10.13 20.96
N LEU A 931 8.13 -10.29 21.53
CA LEU A 931 9.29 -9.43 21.28
C LEU A 931 10.50 -10.25 20.78
N PRO A 932 11.42 -9.66 19.98
CA PRO A 932 12.69 -10.29 19.64
C PRO A 932 13.54 -10.58 20.91
N ALA A 933 14.29 -11.69 20.93
CA ALA A 933 15.08 -12.11 22.11
C ALA A 933 16.12 -11.09 22.61
N ASP A 934 16.55 -10.15 21.78
CA ASP A 934 17.47 -9.06 22.13
C ASP A 934 16.78 -7.86 22.82
N ILE A 935 15.46 -7.88 22.97
CA ILE A 935 14.68 -6.81 23.61
C ILE A 935 14.15 -7.29 24.95
N GLY A 936 14.35 -6.51 26.01
CA GLY A 936 13.72 -6.73 27.33
C GLY A 936 14.44 -7.70 28.28
N ARG A 937 15.54 -8.35 27.88
CA ARG A 937 16.23 -9.37 28.70
C ARG A 937 17.22 -8.86 29.76
N ASP A 938 17.80 -7.68 29.61
CA ASP A 938 18.69 -7.09 30.63
C ASP A 938 17.94 -6.67 31.91
N HIS A 939 16.61 -6.72 31.84
CA HIS A 939 15.73 -6.45 32.94
C HIS A 939 15.12 -7.79 33.34
N HIS A 940 15.68 -8.43 34.37
CA HIS A 940 14.94 -9.40 35.17
C HIS A 940 13.76 -8.66 35.80
N TYR A 941 12.68 -8.46 35.05
CA TYR A 941 11.44 -7.98 35.63
C TYR A 941 10.93 -9.11 36.51
N GLU A 942 11.02 -8.94 37.83
CA GLU A 942 10.33 -9.82 38.78
C GLU A 942 8.79 -9.73 38.62
N ARG A 943 8.28 -8.93 37.68
CA ARG A 943 6.87 -8.56 37.41
C ARG A 943 6.58 -8.55 35.91
N SER A 944 5.31 -8.63 35.52
CA SER A 944 4.89 -8.58 34.10
C SER A 944 5.13 -7.21 33.45
N ILE A 945 5.40 -7.20 32.14
CA ILE A 945 5.67 -5.98 31.35
C ILE A 945 4.40 -5.12 31.30
N ARG A 946 4.51 -3.79 31.45
CA ARG A 946 3.37 -2.85 31.27
C ARG A 946 3.62 -1.85 30.14
N PRO A 947 2.63 -1.02 29.73
CA PRO A 947 2.79 -0.10 28.60
C PRO A 947 3.97 0.88 28.75
N LEU A 948 4.24 1.36 29.96
CA LEU A 948 5.37 2.25 30.23
C LEU A 948 6.74 1.59 29.97
N ASP A 949 6.89 0.30 30.25
CA ASP A 949 8.15 -0.41 30.00
C ASP A 949 8.34 -0.64 28.50
N LEU A 950 7.27 -0.99 27.79
CA LEU A 950 7.29 -1.10 26.33
C LEU A 950 7.63 0.26 25.67
N ARG A 951 7.14 1.37 26.22
CA ARG A 951 7.54 2.73 25.80
C ARG A 951 9.03 2.96 25.98
N ARG A 952 9.57 2.67 27.17
CA ARG A 952 10.99 2.87 27.48
C ARG A 952 11.89 2.07 26.55
N MET A 953 11.55 0.80 26.34
CA MET A 953 12.23 -0.07 25.38
C MET A 953 12.19 0.53 23.97
N ALA A 954 11.03 1.00 23.50
CA ALA A 954 10.88 1.59 22.17
C ALA A 954 11.68 2.89 22.00
N MET A 955 11.69 3.77 23.02
CA MET A 955 12.46 5.01 23.01
C MET A 955 13.97 4.77 22.99
N SER A 956 14.43 3.77 23.74
CA SER A 956 15.82 3.32 23.74
C SER A 956 16.21 2.75 22.37
N PHE A 957 15.42 1.82 21.83
CA PHE A 957 15.64 1.21 20.51
C PHE A 957 15.70 2.24 19.38
N LEU A 958 14.88 3.29 19.44
CA LEU A 958 14.88 4.38 18.44
C LEU A 958 16.00 5.41 18.65
N GLY A 959 16.86 5.26 19.66
CA GLY A 959 17.93 6.20 20.00
C GLY A 959 17.43 7.57 20.47
N ARG A 960 16.21 7.64 21.03
CA ARG A 960 15.55 8.88 21.47
C ARG A 960 15.72 9.18 22.96
N SER A 961 16.30 8.24 23.71
CA SER A 961 16.66 8.45 25.11
C SER A 961 18.17 8.49 25.26
N ALA A 962 18.69 9.59 25.80
CA ALA A 962 20.08 9.70 26.24
C ALA A 962 20.19 9.21 27.68
N SER A 963 20.06 7.90 27.91
CA SER A 963 20.44 7.23 29.17
C SER A 963 19.94 5.80 29.16
N PHE A 964 20.86 4.87 28.94
CA PHE A 964 20.93 3.62 29.69
C PHE A 964 22.41 3.20 29.71
N VAL A 965 23.25 4.08 30.27
CA VAL A 965 24.44 3.60 30.98
C VAL A 965 23.92 3.14 32.33
N SER A 966 23.26 1.98 32.36
CA SER A 966 23.07 1.27 33.62
C SER A 966 24.44 0.75 34.00
N SER A 967 24.82 0.98 35.24
CA SER A 967 26.06 0.51 35.86
C SER A 967 26.35 -0.92 35.43
N ALA A 968 27.61 -1.18 35.07
CA ALA A 968 28.18 -2.52 35.03
C ALA A 968 27.54 -3.33 36.16
N ALA A 969 26.71 -4.31 35.79
CA ALA A 969 26.11 -5.21 36.75
C ALA A 969 27.25 -5.73 37.60
N GLU A 970 27.17 -5.46 38.91
CA GLU A 970 28.04 -6.06 39.89
C GLU A 970 28.08 -7.56 39.59
N VAL A 971 29.25 -8.04 39.17
CA VAL A 971 29.52 -9.46 39.09
C VAL A 971 29.38 -9.94 40.54
N SER A 972 28.23 -10.53 40.87
CA SER A 972 28.07 -11.27 42.10
C SER A 972 29.18 -12.33 42.11
N GLU A 973 30.05 -12.28 43.10
CA GLU A 973 30.85 -13.44 43.46
C GLU A 973 29.85 -14.57 43.78
N ASP A 974 29.63 -15.46 42.80
CA ASP A 974 28.77 -16.62 42.98
C ASP A 974 29.36 -17.45 44.12
N VAL A 975 28.60 -17.49 45.22
CA VAL A 975 28.80 -18.35 46.38
C VAL A 975 28.54 -19.80 45.94
N GLN A 976 29.59 -20.62 46.04
CA GLN A 976 29.61 -22.08 46.18
C GLN A 976 28.65 -22.94 45.31
N GLY A 977 29.21 -23.61 44.30
CA GLY A 977 28.97 -25.05 44.11
C GLY A 977 28.57 -25.54 42.72
N GLU A 978 27.85 -24.76 41.91
CA GLU A 978 27.42 -25.20 40.56
C GLU A 978 28.24 -24.52 39.45
N ILE A 979 29.00 -25.32 38.69
CA ILE A 979 29.72 -24.86 37.51
C ILE A 979 28.69 -24.65 36.39
N LYS A 980 28.32 -23.40 36.11
CA LYS A 980 27.50 -23.05 34.95
C LYS A 980 28.34 -23.20 33.66
N PRO A 981 27.78 -23.75 32.57
CA PRO A 981 28.48 -23.82 31.29
C PRO A 981 28.69 -22.41 30.72
N VAL A 982 29.85 -22.20 30.10
CA VAL A 982 30.23 -20.96 29.42
C VAL A 982 29.76 -21.02 27.97
N ARG A 983 28.96 -20.04 27.54
CA ARG A 983 28.51 -19.93 26.14
C ARG A 983 29.52 -19.18 25.28
N ILE A 984 30.02 -19.86 24.25
CA ILE A 984 31.03 -19.32 23.33
C ILE A 984 30.48 -19.22 21.92
N ILE A 985 30.75 -18.10 21.26
CA ILE A 985 30.40 -17.88 19.85
C ILE A 985 31.65 -17.56 19.04
N THR A 986 31.82 -18.21 17.88
CA THR A 986 32.72 -17.75 16.83
C THR A 986 31.94 -17.26 15.61
N TYR A 987 32.33 -16.11 15.06
CA TYR A 987 31.59 -15.49 13.96
C TYR A 987 32.47 -14.61 13.06
N ASN A 988 32.59 -14.99 11.78
CA ASN A 988 33.17 -14.12 10.76
C ASN A 988 32.12 -13.08 10.32
N VAL A 989 32.42 -11.79 10.55
CA VAL A 989 31.45 -10.69 10.35
C VAL A 989 31.63 -9.95 9.03
N HIS A 990 32.64 -10.30 8.24
CA HIS A 990 32.92 -9.72 6.92
C HIS A 990 32.87 -8.18 6.88
N GLY A 991 33.58 -7.51 7.78
CA GLY A 991 33.58 -6.05 7.92
C GLY A 991 32.23 -5.48 8.38
N CYS A 992 31.42 -6.29 9.07
CA CYS A 992 30.03 -6.02 9.43
C CYS A 992 29.14 -5.71 8.21
N LYS A 993 29.51 -6.21 7.02
CA LYS A 993 28.79 -5.98 5.78
C LYS A 993 27.79 -7.12 5.54
N GLY A 994 26.50 -6.81 5.68
CA GLY A 994 25.43 -7.76 5.41
C GLY A 994 25.27 -8.10 3.93
N LEU A 995 24.47 -9.12 3.64
CA LEU A 995 24.15 -9.54 2.26
C LEU A 995 23.28 -8.53 1.50
N ASP A 996 22.71 -7.57 2.20
CA ASP A 996 22.08 -6.37 1.64
C ASP A 996 23.10 -5.31 1.19
N GLY A 997 24.41 -5.57 1.38
CA GLY A 997 25.51 -4.69 1.02
C GLY A 997 25.80 -3.59 2.05
N LYS A 998 25.05 -3.52 3.15
CA LYS A 998 25.16 -2.46 4.16
C LYS A 998 26.11 -2.83 5.28
N ILE A 999 26.86 -1.86 5.77
CA ILE A 999 27.77 -2.02 6.91
C ILE A 999 27.06 -1.57 8.19
N SER A 1000 26.93 -2.47 9.18
CA SER A 1000 26.27 -2.17 10.45
C SER A 1000 26.84 -3.03 11.59
N ALA A 1001 27.68 -2.40 12.43
CA ALA A 1001 28.21 -3.03 13.65
C ALA A 1001 27.09 -3.34 14.65
N GLU A 1002 26.10 -2.45 14.77
CA GLU A 1002 24.90 -2.66 15.59
C GLU A 1002 24.14 -3.93 15.18
N ARG A 1003 23.97 -4.20 13.88
CA ARG A 1003 23.31 -5.43 13.41
C ARG A 1003 24.02 -6.69 13.88
N ILE A 1004 25.35 -6.70 13.85
CA ILE A 1004 26.17 -7.81 14.38
C ILE A 1004 25.99 -7.93 15.89
N ALA A 1005 26.05 -6.82 16.63
CA ALA A 1005 25.78 -6.82 18.07
C ALA A 1005 24.41 -7.39 18.39
N ARG A 1006 23.37 -7.06 17.61
CA ARG A 1006 22.02 -7.62 17.77
C ARG A 1006 21.94 -9.12 17.51
N VAL A 1007 22.62 -9.63 16.47
CA VAL A 1007 22.74 -11.08 16.25
C VAL A 1007 23.34 -11.74 17.49
N LEU A 1008 24.46 -11.21 17.99
CA LEU A 1008 25.15 -11.76 19.14
C LEU A 1008 24.27 -11.68 20.40
N ALA A 1009 23.61 -10.55 20.66
CA ALA A 1009 22.75 -10.34 21.82
C ALA A 1009 21.60 -11.36 21.89
N ARG A 1010 20.96 -11.71 20.75
CA ARG A 1010 19.88 -12.71 20.70
C ARG A 1010 20.28 -14.08 21.24
N HIS A 1011 21.57 -14.40 21.14
CA HIS A 1011 22.13 -15.69 21.55
C HIS A 1011 22.74 -15.67 22.96
N ASN A 1012 22.81 -14.50 23.61
CA ASN A 1012 23.28 -14.30 24.99
C ASN A 1012 24.66 -14.95 25.29
N PRO A 1013 25.72 -14.66 24.52
CA PRO A 1013 27.04 -15.24 24.73
C PRO A 1013 27.77 -14.72 25.96
N ASP A 1014 28.73 -15.49 26.47
CA ASP A 1014 29.66 -15.07 27.52
C ASP A 1014 31.04 -14.71 26.95
N ILE A 1015 31.45 -15.41 25.89
CA ILE A 1015 32.69 -15.16 25.15
C ILE A 1015 32.39 -15.16 23.65
N ILE A 1016 32.93 -14.17 22.92
CA ILE A 1016 32.71 -14.00 21.49
C ILE A 1016 34.06 -13.84 20.79
N ALA A 1017 34.27 -14.59 19.71
CA ALA A 1017 35.41 -14.47 18.85
C ALA A 1017 34.98 -14.03 17.44
N LEU A 1018 35.38 -12.83 17.06
CA LEU A 1018 35.02 -12.21 15.80
C LEU A 1018 36.21 -12.17 14.84
N GLN A 1019 35.94 -12.40 13.56
CA GLN A 1019 36.93 -12.29 12.48
C GLN A 1019 36.49 -11.23 11.46
N GLU A 1020 37.46 -10.63 10.76
CA GLU A 1020 37.23 -9.65 9.69
C GLU A 1020 36.64 -8.29 10.12
N LEU A 1021 37.06 -7.72 11.25
CA LEU A 1021 36.62 -6.40 11.72
C LEU A 1021 37.46 -5.25 11.14
N ASP A 1022 36.80 -4.15 10.75
CA ASP A 1022 37.44 -2.90 10.32
C ASP A 1022 37.59 -1.91 11.49
N LEU A 1023 38.72 -1.19 11.52
CA LEU A 1023 38.97 -0.08 12.43
C LEU A 1023 39.63 1.08 11.67
N HIS A 1024 39.01 2.27 11.75
CA HIS A 1024 39.39 3.50 11.01
C HIS A 1024 39.47 3.39 9.47
N ARG A 1025 38.76 2.44 8.85
CA ARG A 1025 38.73 2.32 7.37
C ARG A 1025 37.71 3.27 6.72
N PRO A 1026 38.03 3.94 5.60
CA PRO A 1026 37.08 4.78 4.87
C PRO A 1026 35.81 4.02 4.44
N ARG A 1027 35.96 2.74 4.06
CA ARG A 1027 34.82 1.89 3.65
C ARG A 1027 33.81 1.64 4.76
N SER A 1028 34.22 1.68 6.03
CA SER A 1028 33.36 1.51 7.20
C SER A 1028 32.95 2.85 7.83
N GLY A 1029 33.20 3.97 7.15
CA GLY A 1029 32.94 5.31 7.69
C GLY A 1029 33.88 5.68 8.84
N THR A 1030 35.08 5.11 8.88
CA THR A 1030 36.12 5.30 9.91
C THR A 1030 35.74 4.85 11.33
N VAL A 1031 34.67 4.06 11.46
CA VAL A 1031 34.14 3.57 12.74
C VAL A 1031 35.03 2.46 13.33
N ASP A 1032 35.21 2.46 14.65
CA ASP A 1032 35.75 1.32 15.40
C ASP A 1032 34.63 0.28 15.64
N GLN A 1033 34.58 -0.72 14.76
CA GLN A 1033 33.51 -1.73 14.81
C GLN A 1033 33.59 -2.60 16.07
N THR A 1034 34.81 -2.87 16.56
CA THR A 1034 35.00 -3.71 17.76
C THR A 1034 34.47 -3.01 19.00
N HIS A 1035 34.86 -1.74 19.17
CA HIS A 1035 34.44 -0.93 20.31
C HIS A 1035 32.92 -0.77 20.34
N LEU A 1036 32.29 -0.47 19.19
CA LEU A 1036 30.83 -0.34 19.12
C LEU A 1036 30.10 -1.63 19.50
N ILE A 1037 30.51 -2.78 18.95
CA ILE A 1037 29.86 -4.06 19.27
C ILE A 1037 30.00 -4.35 20.77
N ALA A 1038 31.19 -4.11 21.34
CA ALA A 1038 31.44 -4.29 22.76
C ALA A 1038 30.59 -3.35 23.64
N GLN A 1039 30.40 -2.11 23.21
CA GLN A 1039 29.55 -1.15 23.90
C GLN A 1039 28.07 -1.59 23.90
N TYR A 1040 27.55 -2.05 22.75
CA TYR A 1040 26.18 -2.58 22.66
C TYR A 1040 25.96 -3.81 23.53
N LEU A 1041 26.96 -4.68 23.63
CA LEU A 1041 26.89 -5.93 24.40
C LEU A 1041 27.33 -5.78 25.87
N GLN A 1042 27.81 -4.59 26.26
CA GLN A 1042 28.40 -4.32 27.58
C GLN A 1042 29.50 -5.31 27.98
N MET A 1043 30.43 -5.60 27.05
CA MET A 1043 31.51 -6.58 27.24
C MET A 1043 32.90 -5.94 27.21
N TYR A 1044 33.86 -6.58 27.87
CA TYR A 1044 35.29 -6.34 27.64
C TYR A 1044 35.64 -6.72 26.19
N HIS A 1045 36.62 -6.05 25.58
CA HIS A 1045 37.07 -6.37 24.22
C HIS A 1045 38.59 -6.27 24.04
N GLN A 1046 39.14 -7.10 23.16
CA GLN A 1046 40.52 -7.05 22.69
C GLN A 1046 40.54 -7.19 21.17
N PHE A 1047 41.25 -6.30 20.47
CA PHE A 1047 41.35 -6.31 19.01
C PHE A 1047 42.81 -6.45 18.56
N HIS A 1048 43.06 -7.36 17.60
CA HIS A 1048 44.35 -7.49 16.95
C HIS A 1048 44.26 -7.25 15.44
N PRO A 1049 44.98 -6.25 14.90
CA PRO A 1049 45.01 -5.97 13.47
C PRO A 1049 45.98 -6.91 12.73
N ALA A 1050 45.44 -7.79 11.89
CA ALA A 1050 46.24 -8.61 10.98
C ALA A 1050 46.84 -7.77 9.82
N MET A 1051 46.15 -6.70 9.42
CA MET A 1051 46.61 -5.74 8.40
C MET A 1051 46.63 -4.32 8.98
N ARG A 1052 47.69 -3.55 8.69
CA ARG A 1052 47.81 -2.12 8.99
C ARG A 1052 48.25 -1.37 7.74
N VAL A 1053 47.48 -0.37 7.31
CA VAL A 1053 47.84 0.55 6.22
C VAL A 1053 47.60 1.97 6.70
N LYS A 1054 48.68 2.70 7.03
CA LYS A 1054 48.60 4.00 7.73
C LYS A 1054 47.81 3.88 9.04
N GLU A 1055 46.69 4.58 9.17
CA GLU A 1055 45.80 4.56 10.35
C GLU A 1055 44.73 3.47 10.27
N GLU A 1056 44.55 2.85 9.09
CA GLU A 1056 43.56 1.80 8.86
C GLU A 1056 44.02 0.44 9.39
N LYS A 1057 43.11 -0.27 10.08
CA LYS A 1057 43.36 -1.57 10.67
C LYS A 1057 42.24 -2.57 10.31
N TYR A 1058 42.61 -3.83 10.11
CA TYR A 1058 41.68 -4.94 9.85
C TYR A 1058 42.16 -6.22 10.53
N GLY A 1059 41.28 -6.96 11.22
CA GLY A 1059 41.70 -8.14 11.97
C GLY A 1059 40.64 -8.83 12.82
N ASN A 1060 41.08 -9.46 13.91
CA ASN A 1060 40.27 -10.33 14.76
C ASN A 1060 40.04 -9.69 16.14
N ALA A 1061 38.90 -10.00 16.77
CA ALA A 1061 38.59 -9.54 18.12
C ALA A 1061 38.10 -10.67 19.03
N VAL A 1062 38.33 -10.52 20.32
CA VAL A 1062 37.70 -11.33 21.37
C VAL A 1062 36.92 -10.38 22.28
N LEU A 1063 35.66 -10.70 22.57
CA LEU A 1063 34.83 -10.00 23.54
C LEU A 1063 34.43 -10.97 24.66
N SER A 1064 34.32 -10.49 25.89
CA SER A 1064 33.92 -11.33 27.02
C SER A 1064 33.21 -10.53 28.11
N ARG A 1065 32.26 -11.20 28.79
CA ARG A 1065 31.72 -10.71 30.09
C ARG A 1065 32.73 -10.82 31.22
N PHE A 1066 33.68 -11.74 31.10
CA PHE A 1066 34.70 -11.99 32.10
C PHE A 1066 35.96 -11.16 31.85
N PRO A 1067 36.73 -10.82 32.90
CA PRO A 1067 38.05 -10.23 32.73
C PRO A 1067 38.96 -11.11 31.88
N MET A 1068 39.74 -10.46 31.02
CA MET A 1068 40.65 -11.15 30.10
C MET A 1068 41.94 -10.37 29.86
N ARG A 1069 43.03 -11.09 29.54
CA ARG A 1069 44.32 -10.50 29.14
C ARG A 1069 44.84 -11.10 27.85
N VAL A 1070 45.49 -10.28 27.02
CA VAL A 1070 46.16 -10.76 25.81
C VAL A 1070 47.45 -11.49 26.20
N VAL A 1071 47.59 -12.74 25.76
CA VAL A 1071 48.81 -13.54 25.94
C VAL A 1071 49.74 -13.33 24.75
N LYS A 1072 49.20 -13.45 23.53
CA LYS A 1072 49.96 -13.32 22.27
C LYS A 1072 49.06 -12.86 21.14
N ALA A 1073 49.57 -11.99 20.26
CA ALA A 1073 48.80 -11.50 19.11
C ALA A 1073 49.74 -11.18 17.94
N GLU A 1074 49.77 -12.03 16.92
CA GLU A 1074 50.77 -11.99 15.84
C GLU A 1074 50.20 -12.40 14.47
N THR A 1075 50.90 -12.00 13.41
CA THR A 1075 50.65 -12.42 12.03
C THR A 1075 51.13 -13.87 11.82
N LEU A 1076 50.29 -14.69 11.19
CA LEU A 1076 50.60 -16.08 10.86
C LEU A 1076 51.44 -16.20 9.58
N PRO A 1077 52.24 -17.26 9.43
CA PRO A 1077 53.11 -17.45 8.26
C PRO A 1077 52.33 -17.52 6.95
N GLY A 1078 52.75 -16.72 5.95
CA GLY A 1078 52.18 -16.65 4.60
C GLY A 1078 53.10 -17.21 3.50
N GLN A 1079 52.67 -17.14 2.23
CA GLN A 1079 53.58 -17.26 1.09
C GLN A 1079 54.12 -15.86 0.75
N ASP A 1080 55.42 -15.64 0.97
CA ASP A 1080 56.08 -14.34 0.78
C ASP A 1080 55.94 -13.82 -0.67
N GLY A 1081 55.72 -12.50 -0.80
CA GLY A 1081 56.14 -11.74 -2.00
C GLY A 1081 55.13 -11.45 -3.12
N LYS A 1082 53.82 -11.74 -2.99
CA LYS A 1082 52.82 -11.28 -3.98
C LYS A 1082 52.00 -10.10 -3.48
N ALA A 1083 52.12 -8.95 -4.15
CA ALA A 1083 51.30 -7.77 -3.91
C ALA A 1083 49.79 -8.12 -4.04
N GLY A 1084 48.98 -7.71 -3.06
CA GLY A 1084 47.52 -7.86 -3.08
C GLY A 1084 46.92 -9.02 -2.28
N ARG A 1085 47.70 -9.74 -1.44
CA ARG A 1085 47.15 -10.73 -0.49
C ARG A 1085 47.06 -10.19 0.93
N GLU A 1086 45.94 -10.43 1.59
CA GLU A 1086 45.71 -9.97 2.97
C GLU A 1086 46.45 -10.86 3.99
N PRO A 1087 47.29 -10.30 4.86
CA PRO A 1087 47.91 -11.05 5.94
C PRO A 1087 46.86 -11.58 6.93
N ARG A 1088 47.12 -12.76 7.49
CA ARG A 1088 46.25 -13.46 8.45
C ARG A 1088 46.93 -13.49 9.83
N GLY A 1089 46.16 -13.50 10.91
CA GLY A 1089 46.70 -13.42 12.27
C GLY A 1089 45.96 -14.31 13.28
N ALA A 1090 46.56 -14.45 14.46
CA ALA A 1090 45.98 -15.16 15.59
C ALA A 1090 46.03 -14.30 16.85
N LEU A 1091 44.92 -14.26 17.58
CA LEU A 1091 44.75 -13.55 18.84
C LEU A 1091 44.53 -14.57 19.95
N TRP A 1092 45.53 -14.74 20.82
CA TRP A 1092 45.48 -15.59 22.00
C TRP A 1092 45.23 -14.74 23.25
N VAL A 1093 44.11 -15.00 23.90
CA VAL A 1093 43.63 -14.32 25.10
C VAL A 1093 43.38 -15.35 26.20
N GLU A 1094 43.76 -15.01 27.42
CA GLU A 1094 43.36 -15.75 28.62
C GLU A 1094 42.11 -15.09 29.22
N VAL A 1095 41.05 -15.87 29.42
CA VAL A 1095 39.76 -15.42 29.98
C VAL A 1095 39.53 -16.13 31.32
N ARG A 1096 39.23 -15.37 32.37
CA ARG A 1096 39.00 -15.92 33.72
C ARG A 1096 37.50 -16.10 33.97
N ALA A 1097 36.96 -17.27 33.63
CA ALA A 1097 35.54 -17.61 33.79
C ALA A 1097 35.34 -18.61 34.93
N HIS A 1098 34.42 -18.32 35.87
CA HIS A 1098 34.08 -19.20 37.00
C HIS A 1098 35.30 -19.75 37.78
N GLY A 1099 36.36 -18.95 37.92
CA GLY A 1099 37.59 -19.35 38.62
C GLY A 1099 38.61 -20.16 37.80
N VAL A 1100 38.32 -20.47 36.54
CA VAL A 1100 39.22 -21.18 35.62
C VAL A 1100 39.80 -20.21 34.59
N ASN A 1101 41.10 -20.34 34.29
CA ASN A 1101 41.78 -19.58 33.23
C ASN A 1101 41.68 -20.35 31.91
N ILE A 1102 40.74 -19.95 31.06
CA ILE A 1102 40.53 -20.53 29.73
C ILE A 1102 41.46 -19.85 28.73
N GLN A 1103 42.23 -20.64 27.99
CA GLN A 1103 43.13 -20.17 26.94
C GLN A 1103 42.40 -20.17 25.59
N LEU A 1104 42.04 -19.00 25.08
CA LEU A 1104 41.24 -18.86 23.85
C LEU A 1104 42.09 -18.29 22.71
N ILE A 1105 42.13 -19.01 21.59
CA ILE A 1105 42.88 -18.65 20.39
C ILE A 1105 41.90 -18.42 19.24
N ASN A 1106 41.74 -17.16 18.85
CA ASN A 1106 40.91 -16.72 17.72
C ASN A 1106 41.77 -16.51 16.47
N THR A 1107 41.40 -17.15 15.35
CA THR A 1107 42.13 -17.02 14.09
C THR A 1107 41.24 -16.95 12.85
N HIS A 1108 41.82 -16.46 11.75
CA HIS A 1108 41.23 -16.50 10.42
C HIS A 1108 42.31 -16.94 9.42
N LEU A 1109 42.16 -18.11 8.80
CA LEU A 1109 43.20 -18.72 7.96
C LEU A 1109 43.14 -18.26 6.48
N GLY A 1110 44.22 -18.51 5.75
CA GLY A 1110 44.35 -18.15 4.34
C GLY A 1110 43.48 -18.98 3.39
N LEU A 1111 43.25 -18.48 2.18
CA LEU A 1111 42.45 -19.16 1.15
C LEU A 1111 43.22 -20.28 0.43
N ASN A 1112 44.56 -20.30 0.50
CA ASN A 1112 45.39 -21.32 -0.14
C ASN A 1112 45.62 -22.55 0.76
N ALA A 1113 45.47 -23.75 0.22
CA ALA A 1113 45.61 -24.99 0.99
C ALA A 1113 47.01 -25.21 1.59
N GLY A 1114 48.08 -24.83 0.88
CA GLY A 1114 49.46 -24.94 1.37
C GLY A 1114 49.77 -23.92 2.46
N GLU A 1115 49.22 -22.71 2.33
CA GLU A 1115 49.30 -21.65 3.35
C GLU A 1115 48.59 -22.08 4.64
N ARG A 1116 47.34 -22.56 4.55
CA ARG A 1116 46.59 -23.05 5.73
C ARG A 1116 47.33 -24.13 6.50
N MET A 1117 48.01 -25.05 5.80
CA MET A 1117 48.77 -26.12 6.45
C MET A 1117 49.98 -25.58 7.23
N LYS A 1118 50.66 -24.55 6.73
CA LYS A 1118 51.74 -23.87 7.47
C LYS A 1118 51.19 -23.14 8.69
N GLN A 1119 50.10 -22.41 8.51
CA GLN A 1119 49.44 -21.65 9.58
C GLN A 1119 48.94 -22.56 10.71
N ILE A 1120 48.27 -23.67 10.39
CA ILE A 1120 47.86 -24.65 11.41
C ILE A 1120 49.04 -25.36 12.06
N SER A 1121 50.12 -25.64 11.32
CA SER A 1121 51.30 -26.26 11.94
C SER A 1121 51.97 -25.31 12.95
N CYS A 1122 51.96 -24.00 12.69
CA CYS A 1122 52.40 -22.97 13.64
C CYS A 1122 51.48 -22.91 14.87
N LEU A 1123 50.15 -22.86 14.67
CA LEU A 1123 49.18 -22.82 15.78
C LEU A 1123 49.21 -24.07 16.68
N LEU A 1124 49.49 -25.25 16.12
CA LEU A 1124 49.63 -26.51 16.88
C LEU A 1124 51.00 -26.71 17.52
N GLY A 1125 51.97 -25.82 17.25
CA GLY A 1125 53.34 -25.92 17.76
C GLY A 1125 53.52 -25.35 19.17
N GLU A 1126 54.79 -25.26 19.58
CA GLU A 1126 55.23 -24.69 20.88
C GLU A 1126 54.81 -23.22 21.05
N ASP A 1127 54.73 -22.48 19.95
CA ASP A 1127 54.41 -21.04 19.97
C ASP A 1127 52.97 -20.69 20.39
N TYR A 1128 52.05 -21.66 20.38
CA TYR A 1128 50.62 -21.48 20.67
C TYR A 1128 50.06 -22.64 21.49
N ILE A 1129 49.44 -23.66 20.86
CA ILE A 1129 48.62 -24.66 21.57
C ILE A 1129 49.41 -25.50 22.57
N GLN A 1130 50.66 -25.89 22.27
CA GLN A 1130 51.43 -26.71 23.21
C GLN A 1130 51.76 -25.94 24.49
N THR A 1131 52.13 -24.66 24.39
CA THR A 1131 52.32 -23.80 25.57
C THR A 1131 51.00 -23.50 26.25
N ALA A 1132 49.92 -23.20 25.50
CA ALA A 1132 48.61 -22.91 26.07
C ALA A 1132 48.08 -24.05 26.95
N ARG A 1133 48.30 -25.31 26.56
CA ARG A 1133 47.92 -26.49 27.37
C ARG A 1133 48.59 -26.54 28.74
N THR A 1134 49.78 -25.96 28.89
CA THR A 1134 50.46 -25.89 30.20
C THR A 1134 49.85 -24.83 31.12
N MET A 1135 49.05 -23.91 30.56
CA MET A 1135 48.44 -22.79 31.28
C MET A 1135 46.98 -23.02 31.67
N GLY A 1136 46.27 -23.94 30.99
CA GLY A 1136 44.88 -24.29 31.31
C GLY A 1136 44.14 -24.91 30.11
N PRO A 1137 42.80 -25.13 30.24
CA PRO A 1137 41.95 -25.61 29.16
C PRO A 1137 42.03 -24.71 27.92
N VAL A 1138 42.16 -25.30 26.72
CA VAL A 1138 42.42 -24.55 25.48
C VAL A 1138 41.26 -24.65 24.50
N ILE A 1139 40.90 -23.51 23.91
CA ILE A 1139 39.90 -23.38 22.85
C ILE A 1139 40.56 -22.74 21.62
N LEU A 1140 40.53 -23.44 20.49
CA LEU A 1140 40.94 -22.92 19.19
C LEU A 1140 39.70 -22.75 18.32
N LEU A 1141 39.43 -21.54 17.85
CA LEU A 1141 38.23 -21.25 17.06
C LEU A 1141 38.45 -20.16 16.01
N GLY A 1142 37.50 -20.05 15.08
CA GLY A 1142 37.49 -19.03 14.03
C GLY A 1142 37.14 -19.58 12.64
N ASP A 1143 37.43 -18.77 11.62
CA ASP A 1143 37.23 -19.15 10.22
C ASP A 1143 38.50 -19.79 9.65
N PHE A 1144 38.42 -21.08 9.36
CA PHE A 1144 39.57 -21.85 8.89
C PHE A 1144 39.67 -21.87 7.37
N ASN A 1145 38.68 -21.35 6.63
CA ASN A 1145 38.59 -21.48 5.18
C ASN A 1145 38.77 -22.94 4.69
N ALA A 1146 38.40 -23.91 5.53
CA ALA A 1146 38.67 -25.32 5.33
C ALA A 1146 37.48 -26.17 5.78
N ILE A 1147 37.06 -27.11 4.92
CA ILE A 1147 35.99 -28.05 5.24
C ILE A 1147 36.45 -29.09 6.27
N ALA A 1148 35.48 -29.64 7.02
CA ALA A 1148 35.66 -30.67 8.04
C ALA A 1148 36.58 -31.84 7.66
N SER A 1149 36.50 -32.32 6.41
CA SER A 1149 37.27 -33.47 5.90
C SER A 1149 38.68 -33.12 5.41
N SER A 1150 39.03 -31.83 5.40
CA SER A 1150 40.33 -31.36 4.92
C SER A 1150 41.50 -31.87 5.77
N ARG A 1151 42.71 -31.90 5.18
CA ARG A 1151 43.95 -32.24 5.92
C ARG A 1151 44.20 -31.28 7.10
N VAL A 1152 43.80 -30.01 6.95
CA VAL A 1152 43.91 -28.97 7.98
C VAL A 1152 43.14 -29.38 9.24
N CYS A 1153 41.83 -29.65 9.10
CA CYS A 1153 41.00 -30.00 10.25
C CYS A 1153 41.31 -31.40 10.80
N ARG A 1154 41.75 -32.36 9.97
CA ARG A 1154 42.25 -33.65 10.45
C ARG A 1154 43.47 -33.50 11.37
N LYS A 1155 44.42 -32.65 10.99
CA LYS A 1155 45.61 -32.39 11.79
C LYS A 1155 45.29 -31.75 13.15
N VAL A 1156 44.29 -30.86 13.21
CA VAL A 1156 43.82 -30.29 14.50
C VAL A 1156 43.17 -31.37 15.37
N ARG A 1157 42.39 -32.28 14.76
CA ARG A 1157 41.74 -33.39 15.46
C ARG A 1157 42.68 -34.48 15.98
N GLU A 1158 43.95 -34.48 15.59
CA GLU A 1158 44.97 -35.35 16.19
C GLU A 1158 45.24 -34.97 17.66
N GLY A 1159 44.93 -33.73 18.06
CA GLY A 1159 45.13 -33.25 19.43
C GLY A 1159 43.92 -32.62 20.12
N MET A 1160 42.88 -32.20 19.40
CA MET A 1160 41.73 -31.49 19.97
C MET A 1160 40.39 -32.06 19.48
N ARG A 1161 39.36 -31.98 20.32
CA ARG A 1161 37.99 -32.42 19.97
C ARG A 1161 37.24 -31.32 19.22
N ASP A 1162 36.40 -31.72 18.28
CA ASP A 1162 35.61 -30.82 17.42
C ASP A 1162 34.16 -30.82 17.91
N VAL A 1163 33.70 -29.68 18.42
CA VAL A 1163 32.42 -29.61 19.16
C VAL A 1163 31.20 -30.03 18.34
N GLN A 1164 31.23 -29.91 17.00
CA GLN A 1164 30.07 -30.30 16.18
C GLN A 1164 29.95 -31.81 15.96
N ILE A 1165 30.97 -32.61 16.28
CA ILE A 1165 30.95 -34.08 16.13
C ILE A 1165 31.07 -34.82 17.47
N ASP A 1166 31.24 -34.08 18.57
CA ASP A 1166 31.48 -34.61 19.90
C ASP A 1166 30.19 -34.98 20.65
N HIS A 1167 29.03 -34.49 20.21
CA HIS A 1167 27.72 -34.78 20.81
C HIS A 1167 26.91 -35.79 19.98
N VAL A 1168 26.45 -36.88 20.60
CA VAL A 1168 25.78 -38.02 19.93
C VAL A 1168 24.48 -37.60 19.23
N ASP A 1169 23.74 -36.63 19.78
CA ASP A 1169 22.45 -36.18 19.25
C ASP A 1169 22.52 -34.95 18.33
N HIS A 1170 23.70 -34.45 17.99
CA HIS A 1170 23.85 -33.30 17.08
C HIS A 1170 24.29 -33.73 15.68
N GLN A 1171 23.55 -33.30 14.65
CA GLN A 1171 23.99 -33.44 13.27
C GLN A 1171 24.82 -32.20 12.86
N PRO A 1172 26.09 -32.37 12.42
CA PRO A 1172 26.94 -31.26 12.00
C PRO A 1172 26.28 -30.37 10.94
N ARG A 1173 26.42 -29.05 11.11
CA ARG A 1173 25.79 -28.05 10.24
C ARG A 1173 26.84 -27.19 9.53
N GLY A 1174 26.54 -26.81 8.29
CA GLY A 1174 27.31 -25.78 7.60
C GLY A 1174 27.11 -24.41 8.25
N THR A 1175 28.14 -23.58 8.15
CA THR A 1175 28.18 -22.18 8.61
C THR A 1175 28.29 -21.20 7.44
N TRP A 1176 28.70 -21.68 6.25
CA TRP A 1176 28.83 -20.90 5.01
C TRP A 1176 28.22 -21.63 3.81
N PHE A 1177 27.55 -20.99 2.84
CA PHE A 1177 27.22 -19.58 2.72
C PHE A 1177 25.89 -19.29 3.45
N GLY A 1178 25.79 -18.25 4.27
CA GLY A 1178 24.70 -17.99 5.23
C GLY A 1178 23.26 -18.27 4.74
N PRO A 1179 22.86 -17.83 3.52
CA PRO A 1179 21.54 -18.12 2.95
C PRO A 1179 21.28 -19.60 2.67
N LEU A 1180 22.32 -20.35 2.31
CA LEU A 1180 22.30 -21.77 1.99
C LEU A 1180 23.58 -22.43 2.55
N PRO A 1181 23.63 -22.71 3.86
CA PRO A 1181 24.87 -23.07 4.54
C PRO A 1181 25.28 -24.51 4.23
N MET A 1182 26.03 -24.68 3.12
CA MET A 1182 26.43 -25.97 2.55
C MET A 1182 27.81 -26.46 3.03
N ARG A 1183 28.64 -25.60 3.62
CA ARG A 1183 30.02 -25.92 4.05
C ARG A 1183 30.25 -25.51 5.51
N ARG A 1184 31.00 -26.34 6.24
CA ARG A 1184 31.49 -26.06 7.60
C ARG A 1184 32.93 -25.57 7.51
N ILE A 1185 33.12 -24.26 7.58
CA ILE A 1185 34.45 -23.62 7.51
C ILE A 1185 34.81 -22.86 8.78
N ASP A 1186 33.82 -22.53 9.60
CA ASP A 1186 34.00 -22.06 10.97
C ASP A 1186 33.97 -23.26 11.92
N HIS A 1187 34.94 -23.32 12.83
CA HIS A 1187 35.09 -24.45 13.75
C HIS A 1187 35.42 -23.96 15.15
N ILE A 1188 35.02 -24.76 16.14
CA ILE A 1188 35.46 -24.65 17.54
C ILE A 1188 36.08 -25.99 17.91
N PHE A 1189 37.35 -25.96 18.30
CA PHE A 1189 38.09 -27.11 18.80
C PHE A 1189 38.46 -26.88 20.25
N VAL A 1190 38.32 -27.91 21.08
CA VAL A 1190 38.55 -27.86 22.53
C VAL A 1190 39.49 -28.97 22.98
N THR A 1191 40.20 -28.76 24.09
CA THR A 1191 40.93 -29.83 24.78
C THR A 1191 39.99 -30.74 25.57
N ASP A 1192 40.52 -31.86 26.07
CA ASP A 1192 39.72 -32.88 26.76
C ASP A 1192 39.11 -32.39 28.08
N ASP A 1193 39.56 -31.24 28.59
CA ASP A 1193 39.07 -30.59 29.81
C ASP A 1193 37.63 -30.07 29.71
N PHE A 1194 37.07 -29.96 28.50
CA PHE A 1194 35.72 -29.43 28.28
C PHE A 1194 34.68 -30.52 28.05
N GLU A 1195 33.53 -30.40 28.70
CA GLU A 1195 32.32 -31.16 28.38
C GLU A 1195 31.36 -30.28 27.56
N LEU A 1196 30.93 -30.79 26.41
CA LEU A 1196 30.00 -30.08 25.53
C LEU A 1196 28.56 -30.31 26.01
N VAL A 1197 27.90 -29.24 26.45
CA VAL A 1197 26.49 -29.29 26.90
C VAL A 1197 25.54 -29.09 25.73
N HIS A 1198 25.86 -28.16 24.83
CA HIS A 1198 24.99 -27.83 23.70
C HIS A 1198 25.79 -27.17 22.57
N VAL A 1199 25.40 -27.44 21.32
CA VAL A 1199 25.98 -26.83 20.12
C VAL A 1199 24.89 -26.49 19.13
N ASP A 1200 24.91 -25.27 18.59
CA ASP A 1200 23.95 -24.83 17.58
C ASP A 1200 24.58 -23.91 16.53
N VAL A 1201 23.94 -23.90 15.37
CA VAL A 1201 24.20 -22.96 14.28
C VAL A 1201 22.85 -22.32 13.96
N PRO A 1202 22.56 -21.14 14.55
CA PRO A 1202 21.27 -20.48 14.38
C PRO A 1202 21.12 -19.96 12.95
N ARG A 1203 19.87 -19.88 12.51
CA ARG A 1203 19.48 -19.64 11.11
C ARG A 1203 18.27 -18.72 10.99
N SER A 1204 18.06 -17.83 11.95
CA SER A 1204 17.05 -16.78 11.83
C SER A 1204 17.34 -15.92 10.61
N TRP A 1205 16.36 -15.14 10.16
CA TRP A 1205 16.57 -14.22 9.04
C TRP A 1205 17.70 -13.23 9.33
N LEU A 1206 17.80 -12.73 10.56
CA LEU A 1206 18.86 -11.79 10.96
C LEU A 1206 20.23 -12.45 10.88
N ASP A 1207 20.38 -13.68 11.38
CA ASP A 1207 21.64 -14.44 11.31
C ASP A 1207 22.12 -14.59 9.86
N ARG A 1208 21.20 -14.90 8.94
CA ARG A 1208 21.52 -15.12 7.51
C ARG A 1208 21.79 -13.82 6.74
N MET A 1209 21.28 -12.69 7.20
CA MET A 1209 21.40 -11.40 6.52
C MET A 1209 22.63 -10.62 6.99
N ALA A 1210 23.02 -10.79 8.25
CA ALA A 1210 24.04 -9.97 8.90
C ALA A 1210 25.47 -10.23 8.40
N SER A 1211 25.77 -11.47 8.01
CA SER A 1211 27.05 -11.88 7.40
C SER A 1211 26.80 -12.99 6.38
N ASP A 1212 27.78 -13.27 5.52
CA ASP A 1212 27.81 -14.46 4.67
C ASP A 1212 28.19 -15.74 5.44
N HIS A 1213 28.57 -15.61 6.71
CA HIS A 1213 28.68 -16.70 7.67
C HIS A 1213 27.49 -16.72 8.64
N LEU A 1214 27.26 -17.87 9.27
CA LEU A 1214 26.40 -18.02 10.44
C LEU A 1214 27.26 -18.16 11.69
N PRO A 1215 26.84 -17.61 12.84
CA PRO A 1215 27.56 -17.83 14.09
C PRO A 1215 27.52 -19.31 14.47
N LEU A 1216 28.62 -19.80 15.04
CA LEU A 1216 28.71 -21.14 15.63
C LEU A 1216 28.75 -21.00 17.15
N ILE A 1217 27.79 -21.61 17.84
CA ILE A 1217 27.58 -21.50 19.28
C ILE A 1217 27.90 -22.84 19.95
N ALA A 1218 28.66 -22.80 21.04
CA ALA A 1218 28.89 -23.95 21.91
C ALA A 1218 28.78 -23.56 23.38
N ASP A 1219 28.06 -24.36 24.16
CA ASP A 1219 27.94 -24.26 25.60
C ASP A 1219 28.87 -25.31 26.23
N LEU A 1220 29.92 -24.84 26.91
CA LEU A 1220 31.01 -25.70 27.39
C LEU A 1220 31.09 -25.64 28.92
N SER A 1221 31.06 -26.80 29.57
CA SER A 1221 31.38 -26.93 30.99
C SER A 1221 32.85 -27.33 31.14
N VAL A 1222 33.57 -26.74 32.09
CA VAL A 1222 34.94 -27.17 32.41
C VAL A 1222 34.84 -28.35 33.38
N GLY A 1223 35.22 -29.54 32.94
CA GLY A 1223 35.25 -30.73 33.78
C GLY A 1223 36.22 -30.57 34.94
N LYS A 1224 35.89 -31.10 36.13
CA LYS A 1224 36.83 -31.17 37.25
C LYS A 1224 38.09 -31.89 36.79
N ILE A 1225 39.23 -31.20 36.82
CA ILE A 1225 40.56 -31.81 36.71
C ILE A 1225 40.62 -32.90 37.79
N SER A 1226 40.62 -34.16 37.38
CA SER A 1226 40.88 -35.27 38.27
C SER A 1226 42.31 -35.09 38.78
N THR A 1227 42.44 -34.78 40.06
CA THR A 1227 43.74 -34.70 40.72
C THR A 1227 44.46 -36.04 40.54
N PRO A 1228 45.72 -36.05 40.06
CA PRO A 1228 46.47 -37.28 40.00
C PRO A 1228 46.66 -37.79 41.42
N ASN A 1229 46.25 -39.04 41.68
CA ASN A 1229 46.51 -39.75 42.92
C ASN A 1229 47.97 -39.56 43.35
N SER A 1230 48.17 -38.83 44.43
CA SER A 1230 49.43 -38.80 45.15
C SER A 1230 49.28 -39.60 46.44
N LYS A 1231 49.95 -40.76 46.42
CA LYS A 1231 50.40 -41.62 47.52
C LYS A 1231 49.39 -42.53 48.24
N GLY A 1232 49.85 -43.77 48.39
CA GLY A 1232 49.84 -44.49 49.68
C GLY A 1232 48.72 -45.50 49.83
#